data_AF-A0A7Y9KLR6-F1
#
_entry.id   AF-A0A7Y9KLR6-F1
#
_cell.length_a   1.000
_cell.length_b   1.000
_cell.length_c   1.000
_cell.angle_alpha   90.00
_cell.angle_beta   90.00
_cell.angle_gamma   90.00
#
_symmetry.space_group_name_H-M   'P 1'
#
loop_
_entity.id
_entity.type
_entity.pdbx_description
1 polymer ?
#
loop_
_entity_poly.entity_id
_entity_poly.type
_entity_poly.pdbx_seq_one_letter_code
_entity_poly.pdbx_strand_id
1 'polypeptide(L)'
;MSVRVGWRAWRLAPVAAGAWAVAAVATMLPEAAAAGLATVLWAAALALLAVVGQVARRRRGRTDASRWAVVAVLVLVAGAATASHVAFAQPARADAASQGLDGGRAVSIEAVVTGKVERRADGRVAFDAVASRVSAGPRSWAASADVTIRVDPADVGGGAPLDVGARIVADGTVTDGSPGDRAVLVVTASRGVEVVDGATGVARGAGELRRGLVAAVRGLPAPGSELVPGLAVGDTSLVSPELDAAMKSSSLSHLTAVSGANCALVVGIAFGVAALCGASRGIRVVVALGALGGFVVLVTPEPSVVRAGAMAALAMLGVALGRARHGFSLLCLAVAALVVADPWLSRSLGFALSVAATGSLLLFARPLARGLGRRMPRALALALSVPLAAQLACGPLLVLVAPSVPLYGVVANLLAAPAAAPATIVGLLACLAAPVPVLASGLAAIAWVPGAWIAGTAMTFAAMPGGQLPWLEGLPGVAVLAAVGAAVGMLLGLSDRAIRTRAVAGVIVAVTVGVAAGAAALAGAAARWTIPPVWSVIACDVGQGDALVLRSAGAVALVDTGPESAALTACLAKAGVDRIDLLVLTHFDLDHAGGADAVIDRAEVVLHGPPESASDERLLARLEAAGARIVEATAGMAGFLGEARWRVLWPRADSRAFPSGNDASIVLDVRGGGIPTSLLLGDLSASPQRALVASGSLAPPYALVKVAHHGSADQDPRIYELAKPAVALVMVGADNTFGHPRVETLSVLEHLGARVGRTDQDGLVVVWQEGDGVALWREGGAVPETGAGGSRGPPSASDPVGRLVGMAAARSTTAGRSASSRGRGGARGGATRSAIPQLSWRDPQPAPIVLVSGPEEVCAERAIAGVRDYLRAEDPSLEVSDLRADDYAPGTLLAVTSPSLFGEPRLVRVSGVEKCSDAFLNEALAYLAAPQEGATVILRHTGATVRGKKLLDAIRAGEGGGVEVACPAIKRDSDRFDFAADEFATARKRIAPAALRALVSAFADDLTELAAACQQLISDVPGDLTEQIVERYYGGRVETSAFAVADTAIAGRYGDALVALRHALASGADPVPLVAAIASKLRTMARVAGSRESSQALAARLGLKDWQVDRARRDLSGWNETSLGMAIMAAAQADADVKGASRDPVFALERLVTVIATRAPYGS
;
A
#
# COMPACT_ATOMS: atom_id res chain seq x y z
N MET A 1 45.25 -9.87 -23.47
CA MET A 1 45.69 -10.63 -22.29
C MET A 1 44.79 -11.84 -22.02
N SER A 2 45.32 -13.04 -22.28
CA SER A 2 44.73 -14.33 -21.89
C SER A 2 44.70 -14.43 -20.36
N VAL A 3 43.50 -14.41 -19.77
CA VAL A 3 43.30 -14.89 -18.42
C VAL A 3 42.34 -16.06 -18.57
N ARG A 4 42.87 -17.27 -18.75
CA ARG A 4 42.16 -18.43 -18.24
C ARG A 4 42.02 -18.14 -16.75
N VAL A 5 40.79 -18.02 -16.25
CA VAL A 5 40.52 -17.93 -14.82
C VAL A 5 41.02 -19.26 -14.26
N GLY A 6 42.28 -19.30 -13.83
CA GLY A 6 42.89 -20.52 -13.32
C GLY A 6 42.12 -20.96 -12.07
N TRP A 7 42.15 -22.25 -11.76
CA TRP A 7 41.57 -22.80 -10.52
C TRP A 7 41.92 -22.01 -9.25
N ARG A 8 43.07 -21.32 -9.25
CA ARG A 8 43.51 -20.42 -8.17
C ARG A 8 42.58 -19.23 -7.94
N ALA A 9 41.90 -18.73 -8.98
CA ALA A 9 41.03 -17.57 -8.89
C ALA A 9 39.72 -17.85 -8.15
N TRP A 10 39.26 -19.11 -8.16
CA TRP A 10 38.04 -19.57 -7.49
C TRP A 10 38.19 -19.79 -5.99
N ARG A 11 39.43 -19.78 -5.45
CA ARG A 11 39.71 -20.09 -4.05
C ARG A 11 39.09 -19.11 -3.05
N LEU A 12 38.84 -17.86 -3.46
CA LEU A 12 38.20 -16.85 -2.60
C LEU A 12 36.68 -16.83 -2.73
N ALA A 13 36.09 -17.54 -3.70
CA ALA A 13 34.64 -17.60 -3.84
C ALA A 13 33.93 -18.18 -2.61
N PRO A 14 34.43 -19.27 -1.98
CA PRO A 14 33.86 -19.76 -0.73
C PRO A 14 33.92 -18.74 0.41
N VAL A 15 34.99 -17.93 0.49
CA VAL A 15 35.15 -16.90 1.53
C VAL A 15 34.07 -15.83 1.38
N ALA A 16 33.87 -15.33 0.16
CA ALA A 16 32.82 -14.36 -0.14
C ALA A 16 31.42 -14.92 0.11
N ALA A 17 31.14 -16.14 -0.37
CA ALA A 17 29.85 -16.79 -0.19
C ALA A 17 29.56 -17.10 1.28
N GLY A 18 30.56 -17.54 2.05
CA GLY A 18 30.41 -17.80 3.48
C GLY A 18 30.17 -16.53 4.28
N ALA A 19 30.94 -15.46 4.02
CA ALA A 19 30.70 -14.16 4.66
C ALA A 19 29.30 -13.62 4.37
N TRP A 20 28.84 -13.75 3.12
CA TRP A 20 27.49 -13.35 2.70
C TRP A 20 26.40 -14.19 3.36
N ALA A 21 26.52 -15.51 3.36
CA ALA A 21 25.55 -16.40 3.99
C ALA A 21 25.45 -16.13 5.50
N VAL A 22 26.58 -15.96 6.18
CA VAL A 22 26.59 -15.60 7.60
C VAL A 22 25.99 -14.22 7.83
N ALA A 23 26.24 -13.23 6.98
CA ALA A 23 25.59 -11.92 7.08
C ALA A 23 24.06 -12.01 6.97
N ALA A 24 23.57 -12.74 5.95
CA ALA A 24 22.15 -12.89 5.69
C ALA A 24 21.42 -13.60 6.84
N VAL A 25 22.07 -14.58 7.46
CA VAL A 25 21.53 -15.25 8.66
C VAL A 25 21.65 -14.36 9.90
N ALA A 26 22.83 -13.80 10.18
CA ALA A 26 23.09 -13.03 11.39
C ALA A 26 22.19 -11.79 11.50
N THR A 27 21.91 -11.11 10.39
CA THR A 27 21.02 -9.93 10.35
C THR A 27 19.56 -10.27 10.68
N MET A 28 19.13 -11.52 10.48
CA MET A 28 17.78 -12.00 10.82
C MET A 28 17.69 -12.60 12.23
N LEU A 29 18.82 -12.90 12.86
CA LEU A 29 18.85 -13.50 14.19
C LEU A 29 18.59 -12.46 15.29
N PRO A 30 17.87 -12.83 16.36
CA PRO A 30 17.80 -12.04 17.59
C PRO A 30 19.20 -11.79 18.19
N GLU A 31 19.34 -10.71 18.96
CA GLU A 31 20.61 -10.18 19.48
C GLU A 31 21.52 -11.24 20.13
N ALA A 32 20.98 -12.05 21.06
CA ALA A 32 21.73 -13.11 21.74
C ALA A 32 22.25 -14.20 20.78
N ALA A 33 21.53 -14.48 19.70
CA ALA A 33 21.90 -15.50 18.73
C ALA A 33 23.00 -15.01 17.77
N ALA A 34 23.05 -13.72 17.44
CA ALA A 34 24.13 -13.15 16.63
C ALA A 34 25.48 -13.16 17.38
N ALA A 35 25.49 -12.79 18.67
CA ALA A 35 26.68 -12.89 19.51
C ALA A 35 27.12 -14.35 19.72
N GLY A 36 26.16 -15.26 19.94
CA GLY A 36 26.42 -16.71 20.00
C GLY A 36 27.05 -17.23 18.72
N LEU A 37 26.52 -16.88 17.55
CA LEU A 37 27.07 -17.26 16.25
C LEU A 37 28.50 -16.75 16.07
N ALA A 38 28.77 -15.49 16.42
CA ALA A 38 30.11 -14.91 16.33
C ALA A 38 31.13 -15.67 17.20
N THR A 39 30.78 -15.99 18.46
CA THR A 39 31.67 -16.74 19.37
C THR A 39 31.97 -18.15 18.86
N VAL A 40 30.95 -18.87 18.36
CA VAL A 40 31.10 -20.20 17.76
C VAL A 40 32.03 -20.15 16.54
N LEU A 41 31.85 -19.17 15.65
CA LEU A 41 32.68 -19.04 14.45
C LEU A 41 34.14 -18.66 14.78
N TRP A 42 34.38 -17.77 15.75
CA TRP A 42 35.73 -17.45 16.22
C TRP A 42 36.41 -18.67 16.86
N ALA A 43 35.70 -19.44 17.68
CA ALA A 43 36.23 -20.66 18.30
C ALA A 43 36.57 -21.72 17.23
N ALA A 44 35.69 -21.92 16.25
CA ALA A 44 35.92 -22.82 15.13
C ALA A 44 37.13 -22.38 14.27
N ALA A 45 37.28 -21.09 14.01
CA ALA A 45 38.41 -20.54 13.26
C ALA A 45 39.75 -20.80 13.98
N LEU A 46 39.79 -20.56 15.30
CA LEU A 46 40.99 -20.79 16.13
C LEU A 46 41.34 -22.28 16.21
N ALA A 47 40.35 -23.15 16.42
CA ALA A 47 40.55 -24.60 16.45
C ALA A 47 41.11 -25.11 15.11
N LEU A 48 40.53 -24.68 13.99
CA LEU A 48 40.99 -25.06 12.67
C LEU A 48 42.40 -24.52 12.37
N LEU A 49 42.70 -23.27 12.75
CA LEU A 49 44.02 -22.68 12.61
C LEU A 49 45.09 -23.47 13.40
N ALA A 50 44.78 -23.91 14.61
CA ALA A 50 45.67 -24.74 15.43
C ALA A 50 45.94 -26.11 14.77
N VAL A 51 44.90 -26.77 14.24
CA VAL A 51 45.04 -28.05 13.50
C VAL A 51 45.90 -27.86 12.26
N VAL A 52 45.67 -26.81 11.47
CA VAL A 52 46.46 -26.49 10.28
C VAL A 52 47.92 -26.22 10.64
N GLY A 53 48.17 -25.48 11.73
CA GLY A 53 49.51 -25.22 12.24
C GLY A 53 50.25 -26.48 12.68
N GLN A 54 49.58 -27.39 13.38
CA GLN A 54 50.16 -28.68 13.80
C GLN A 54 50.48 -29.59 12.61
N VAL A 55 49.57 -29.69 11.63
CA VAL A 55 49.78 -30.49 10.41
C VAL A 55 50.91 -29.91 9.55
N ALA A 56 50.98 -28.58 9.42
CA ALA A 56 52.06 -27.90 8.69
C ALA A 56 53.44 -28.08 9.35
N ARG A 57 53.50 -28.13 10.68
CA ARG A 57 54.74 -28.44 11.42
C ARG A 57 55.18 -29.90 11.24
N ARG A 58 54.24 -30.84 11.12
CA ARG A 58 54.53 -32.29 10.98
C ARG A 58 54.86 -32.74 9.56
N ARG A 59 54.42 -32.02 8.52
CA ARG A 59 54.68 -32.38 7.11
C ARG A 59 55.51 -31.30 6.41
N ARG A 60 56.76 -31.63 6.03
CA ARG A 60 57.70 -30.74 5.29
C ARG A 60 57.29 -30.44 3.83
N GLY A 61 56.05 -30.69 3.43
CA GLY A 61 55.55 -30.46 2.07
C GLY A 61 54.20 -29.75 2.06
N ARG A 62 54.10 -28.65 1.30
CA ARG A 62 52.85 -27.91 1.05
C ARG A 62 51.93 -28.71 0.10
N THR A 63 51.08 -29.57 0.65
CA THR A 63 50.02 -30.26 -0.11
C THR A 63 48.84 -29.32 -0.41
N ASP A 64 48.04 -29.62 -1.44
CA ASP A 64 46.82 -28.84 -1.75
C ASP A 64 45.80 -28.83 -0.60
N ALA A 65 45.80 -29.83 0.27
CA ALA A 65 45.00 -29.88 1.50
C ALA A 65 45.31 -28.70 2.44
N SER A 66 46.58 -28.31 2.59
CA SER A 66 46.97 -27.16 3.43
C SER A 66 46.41 -25.83 2.91
N ARG A 67 46.17 -25.72 1.59
CA ARG A 67 45.64 -24.50 0.96
C ARG A 67 44.13 -24.39 1.14
N TRP A 68 43.40 -25.49 0.99
CA TRP A 68 41.95 -25.52 1.25
C TRP A 68 41.63 -25.32 2.72
N ALA A 69 42.47 -25.81 3.62
CA ALA A 69 42.32 -25.54 5.04
C ALA A 69 42.50 -24.05 5.38
N VAL A 70 43.43 -23.34 4.74
CA VAL A 70 43.54 -21.87 4.86
C VAL A 70 42.30 -21.16 4.32
N VAL A 71 41.72 -21.62 3.21
CA VAL A 71 40.46 -21.06 2.69
C VAL A 71 39.32 -21.26 3.70
N ALA A 72 39.20 -22.45 4.30
CA ALA A 72 38.21 -22.73 5.33
C ALA A 72 38.39 -21.84 6.58
N VAL A 73 39.63 -21.60 7.03
CA VAL A 73 39.90 -20.63 8.11
C VAL A 73 39.44 -19.23 7.70
N LEU A 74 39.73 -18.78 6.48
CA LEU A 74 39.30 -17.47 6.00
C LEU A 74 37.78 -17.34 5.90
N VAL A 75 37.07 -18.40 5.50
CA VAL A 75 35.59 -18.46 5.53
C VAL A 75 35.08 -18.23 6.94
N LEU A 76 35.63 -18.97 7.93
CA LEU A 76 35.23 -18.85 9.33
C LEU A 76 35.56 -17.47 9.91
N VAL A 77 36.75 -16.93 9.63
CA VAL A 77 37.15 -15.59 10.09
C VAL A 77 36.27 -14.50 9.48
N ALA A 78 36.00 -14.56 8.18
CA ALA A 78 35.13 -13.58 7.53
C ALA A 78 33.69 -13.68 8.07
N GLY A 79 33.15 -14.88 8.22
CA GLY A 79 31.85 -15.10 8.85
C GLY A 79 31.80 -14.61 10.30
N ALA A 80 32.83 -14.91 11.10
CA ALA A 80 32.92 -14.46 12.48
C ALA A 80 32.98 -12.93 12.58
N ALA A 81 33.77 -12.27 11.72
CA ALA A 81 33.85 -10.81 11.68
C ALA A 81 32.51 -10.17 11.30
N THR A 82 31.81 -10.72 10.30
CA THR A 82 30.47 -10.28 9.92
C THR A 82 29.46 -10.45 11.06
N ALA A 83 29.42 -11.62 11.69
CA ALA A 83 28.51 -11.89 12.82
C ALA A 83 28.84 -10.99 14.02
N SER A 84 30.12 -10.71 14.28
CA SER A 84 30.55 -9.74 15.30
C SER A 84 30.05 -8.34 14.98
N HIS A 85 30.14 -7.88 13.73
CA HIS A 85 29.60 -6.57 13.34
C HIS A 85 28.11 -6.48 13.66
N VAL A 86 27.31 -7.46 13.21
CA VAL A 86 25.87 -7.49 13.52
C VAL A 86 25.64 -7.47 15.03
N ALA A 87 26.35 -8.30 15.78
CA ALA A 87 26.22 -8.35 17.24
C ALA A 87 26.52 -7.00 17.93
N PHE A 88 27.45 -6.19 17.39
CA PHE A 88 27.73 -4.85 17.93
C PHE A 88 26.68 -3.79 17.57
N ALA A 89 25.89 -4.01 16.53
CA ALA A 89 24.87 -3.07 16.07
C ALA A 89 23.46 -3.35 16.62
N GLN A 90 23.18 -4.61 17.00
CA GLN A 90 21.88 -5.03 17.55
C GLN A 90 21.41 -4.30 18.82
N PRO A 91 22.29 -3.82 19.74
CA PRO A 91 21.83 -3.09 20.93
C PRO A 91 20.94 -1.89 20.61
N ALA A 92 21.24 -1.14 19.53
CA ALA A 92 20.42 0.00 19.12
C ALA A 92 18.98 -0.40 18.70
N ARG A 93 18.82 -1.59 18.12
CA ARG A 93 17.52 -2.15 17.71
C ARG A 93 16.75 -2.68 18.91
N ALA A 94 17.43 -3.35 19.84
CA ALA A 94 16.84 -3.81 21.10
C ALA A 94 16.40 -2.62 21.98
N ASP A 95 17.22 -1.58 22.07
CA ASP A 95 16.90 -0.35 22.79
C ASP A 95 15.64 0.30 22.22
N ALA A 96 15.52 0.44 20.89
CA ALA A 96 14.34 0.98 20.24
C ALA A 96 13.08 0.13 20.49
N ALA A 97 13.18 -1.19 20.33
CA ALA A 97 12.08 -2.12 20.60
C ALA A 97 11.62 -2.07 22.06
N SER A 98 12.55 -1.92 23.01
CA SER A 98 12.24 -1.82 24.45
C SER A 98 11.43 -0.58 24.83
N GLN A 99 11.41 0.45 23.98
CA GLN A 99 10.62 1.67 24.20
C GLN A 99 9.15 1.53 23.80
N GLY A 100 8.77 0.43 23.12
CA GLY A 100 7.39 0.17 22.69
C GLY A 100 6.84 1.27 21.78
N LEU A 101 7.64 1.71 20.81
CA LEU A 101 7.29 2.79 19.87
C LEU A 101 6.37 2.31 18.74
N ASP A 102 6.12 1.01 18.66
CA ASP A 102 5.22 0.39 17.69
C ASP A 102 3.75 0.80 17.91
N GLY A 103 2.96 0.76 16.84
CA GLY A 103 1.54 1.14 16.84
C GLY A 103 1.25 2.60 16.43
N GLY A 104 2.16 3.27 15.72
CA GLY A 104 1.88 4.58 15.10
C GLY A 104 1.92 5.76 16.07
N ARG A 105 2.73 5.69 17.15
CA ARG A 105 2.89 6.79 18.10
C ARG A 105 3.53 8.02 17.44
N ALA A 106 3.04 9.21 17.81
CA ALA A 106 3.64 10.47 17.41
C ALA A 106 5.02 10.65 18.08
N VAL A 107 6.06 10.84 17.28
CA VAL A 107 7.42 11.10 17.73
C VAL A 107 8.02 12.28 16.97
N SER A 108 9.01 12.91 17.60
CA SER A 108 9.89 13.91 17.01
C SER A 108 11.30 13.36 16.95
N ILE A 109 11.90 13.35 15.76
CA ILE A 109 13.22 12.76 15.51
C ILE A 109 14.18 13.81 14.99
N GLU A 110 15.24 14.08 15.74
CA GLU A 110 16.39 14.85 15.27
C GLU A 110 17.38 13.90 14.59
N ALA A 111 17.57 14.06 13.29
CA ALA A 111 18.42 13.18 12.49
C ALA A 111 19.34 13.96 11.55
N VAL A 112 20.42 13.31 11.14
CA VAL A 112 21.28 13.79 10.05
C VAL A 112 21.04 12.92 8.83
N VAL A 113 20.72 13.54 7.70
CA VAL A 113 20.49 12.85 6.43
C VAL A 113 21.79 12.20 5.97
N THR A 114 21.78 10.88 5.76
CA THR A 114 22.96 10.11 5.33
C THR A 114 22.77 9.46 3.96
N GLY A 115 21.53 9.10 3.63
CA GLY A 115 21.13 8.55 2.36
C GLY A 115 20.67 9.61 1.37
N LYS A 116 20.68 9.25 0.09
CA LYS A 116 20.12 10.07 -0.97
C LYS A 116 18.61 10.24 -0.77
N VAL A 117 18.14 11.43 -1.15
CA VAL A 117 16.73 11.81 -1.13
C VAL A 117 16.08 11.31 -2.43
N GLU A 118 15.24 10.29 -2.34
CA GLU A 118 14.64 9.62 -3.51
C GLU A 118 13.11 9.65 -3.46
N ARG A 119 12.48 9.86 -4.62
CA ARG A 119 11.03 9.75 -4.78
C ARG A 119 10.65 8.27 -4.91
N ARG A 120 9.62 7.87 -4.18
CA ARG A 120 9.03 6.52 -4.19
C ARG A 120 7.86 6.46 -5.18
N ALA A 121 7.40 5.24 -5.48
CA ALA A 121 6.30 5.01 -6.42
C ALA A 121 4.96 5.59 -5.92
N ASP A 122 4.79 5.74 -4.60
CA ASP A 122 3.64 6.38 -3.94
C ASP A 122 3.72 7.92 -3.95
N GLY A 123 4.66 8.50 -4.71
CA GLY A 123 4.86 9.95 -4.81
C GLY A 123 5.64 10.57 -3.64
N ARG A 124 5.79 9.87 -2.51
CA ARG A 124 6.50 10.37 -1.32
C ARG A 124 8.00 10.39 -1.52
N VAL A 125 8.68 11.20 -0.73
CA VAL A 125 10.14 11.22 -0.65
C VAL A 125 10.60 10.34 0.51
N ALA A 126 11.60 9.51 0.28
CA ALA A 126 12.22 8.69 1.31
C ALA A 126 13.74 8.85 1.31
N PHE A 127 14.35 8.83 2.49
CA PHE A 127 15.79 8.87 2.66
C PHE A 127 16.21 8.22 3.98
N ASP A 128 17.45 7.72 4.00
CA ASP A 128 18.07 7.20 5.21
C ASP A 128 18.71 8.33 6.01
N ALA A 129 18.58 8.27 7.33
CA ALA A 129 19.16 9.23 8.25
C ALA A 129 19.66 8.52 9.51
N VAL A 130 20.60 9.14 10.22
CA VAL A 130 21.00 8.67 11.55
C VAL A 130 20.33 9.55 12.58
N ALA A 131 19.38 8.98 13.32
CA ALA A 131 18.74 9.64 14.43
C ALA A 131 19.76 9.86 15.55
N SER A 132 19.88 11.10 16.00
CA SER A 132 20.71 11.54 17.12
C SER A 132 19.91 11.66 18.42
N ARG A 133 18.62 11.99 18.29
CA ARG A 133 17.66 12.07 19.39
C ARG A 133 16.28 11.67 18.89
N VAL A 134 15.60 10.86 19.68
CA VAL A 134 14.19 10.50 19.46
C VAL A 134 13.41 10.94 20.69
N SER A 135 12.30 11.63 20.45
CA SER A 135 11.43 12.15 21.49
C SER A 135 9.99 11.68 21.27
N ALA A 136 9.43 11.02 22.28
CA ALA A 136 8.04 10.54 22.30
C ALA A 136 7.34 11.15 23.53
N GLY A 137 6.64 12.27 23.33
CA GLY A 137 6.08 13.06 24.43
C GLY A 137 7.17 13.58 25.39
N PRO A 138 7.08 13.35 26.72
CA PRO A 138 8.08 13.80 27.68
C PRO A 138 9.35 12.94 27.71
N ARG A 139 9.36 11.79 27.02
CA ARG A 139 10.51 10.90 26.97
C ARG A 139 11.38 11.28 25.80
N SER A 140 12.65 11.56 26.05
CA SER A 140 13.65 11.82 25.02
C SER A 140 14.90 11.03 25.36
N TRP A 141 15.50 10.40 24.37
CA TRP A 141 16.77 9.69 24.53
C TRP A 141 17.69 9.98 23.36
N ALA A 142 18.99 9.95 23.64
CA ALA A 142 19.99 9.95 22.59
C ALA A 142 19.93 8.59 21.89
N ALA A 143 19.75 8.64 20.58
CA ALA A 143 19.85 7.46 19.74
C ALA A 143 21.05 7.65 18.82
N SER A 144 21.69 6.56 18.42
CA SER A 144 22.56 6.53 17.24
C SER A 144 22.02 5.42 16.35
N ALA A 145 20.76 5.60 15.92
CA ALA A 145 20.01 4.59 15.20
C ALA A 145 19.86 4.99 13.73
N ASP A 146 20.14 4.06 12.82
CA ASP A 146 19.77 4.21 11.42
C ASP A 146 18.22 4.21 11.35
N VAL A 147 17.64 5.24 10.72
CA VAL A 147 16.20 5.39 10.51
C VAL A 147 15.92 5.72 9.05
N THR A 148 14.77 5.28 8.55
CA THR A 148 14.28 5.71 7.22
C THR A 148 13.13 6.67 7.43
N ILE A 149 13.23 7.87 6.86
CA ILE A 149 12.18 8.90 6.93
C ILE A 149 11.43 8.92 5.61
N ARG A 150 10.10 8.92 5.69
CA ARG A 150 9.15 9.07 4.57
C ARG A 150 8.34 10.33 4.79
N VAL A 151 8.29 11.22 3.80
CA VAL A 151 7.61 12.51 3.89
C VAL A 151 6.97 12.84 2.54
N ASP A 152 5.84 13.51 2.55
CA ASP A 152 5.29 14.08 1.32
C ASP A 152 6.22 15.20 0.81
N PRO A 153 6.55 15.26 -0.49
CA PRO A 153 7.37 16.34 -1.04
C PRO A 153 6.85 17.75 -0.70
N ALA A 154 5.53 17.94 -0.56
CA ALA A 154 4.92 19.22 -0.21
C ALA A 154 5.17 19.62 1.26
N ASP A 155 5.42 18.65 2.13
CA ASP A 155 5.60 18.83 3.56
C ASP A 155 7.08 18.95 3.98
N VAL A 156 8.00 19.10 3.01
CA VAL A 156 9.40 19.42 3.30
C VAL A 156 9.53 20.94 3.49
N GLY A 157 9.60 21.36 4.75
CA GLY A 157 9.67 22.77 5.15
C GLY A 157 11.10 23.24 5.46
N GLY A 158 11.29 24.57 5.43
CA GLY A 158 12.55 25.24 5.77
C GLY A 158 13.23 25.88 4.56
N GLY A 159 13.94 27.00 4.79
CA GLY A 159 14.61 27.75 3.72
C GLY A 159 15.89 27.10 3.17
N ALA A 160 16.39 26.04 3.82
CA ALA A 160 17.58 25.31 3.42
C ALA A 160 17.22 24.03 2.64
N PRO A 161 17.97 23.68 1.58
CA PRO A 161 17.69 22.48 0.79
C PRO A 161 17.96 21.20 1.60
N LEU A 162 16.99 20.28 1.56
CA LEU A 162 17.13 18.92 2.08
C LEU A 162 18.14 18.14 1.22
N ASP A 163 19.29 17.77 1.81
CA ASP A 163 20.37 17.07 1.13
C ASP A 163 21.22 16.27 2.14
N VAL A 164 22.09 15.39 1.65
CA VAL A 164 22.99 14.60 2.51
C VAL A 164 23.84 15.52 3.38
N GLY A 165 23.87 15.24 4.68
CA GLY A 165 24.55 16.05 5.69
C GLY A 165 23.71 17.18 6.28
N ALA A 166 22.47 17.37 5.83
CA ALA A 166 21.51 18.27 6.49
C ALA A 166 21.06 17.68 7.84
N ARG A 167 20.89 18.54 8.83
CA ARG A 167 20.29 18.21 10.13
C ARG A 167 18.82 18.58 10.09
N ILE A 168 17.97 17.62 10.42
CA ILE A 168 16.53 17.73 10.27
C ILE A 168 15.81 17.36 11.56
N VAL A 169 14.59 17.88 11.69
CA VAL A 169 13.57 17.41 12.64
C VAL A 169 12.41 16.86 11.83
N ALA A 170 12.04 15.60 12.10
CA ALA A 170 10.91 14.95 11.47
C ALA A 170 9.87 14.59 12.53
N ASP A 171 8.66 15.11 12.36
CA ASP A 171 7.51 14.84 13.23
C ASP A 171 6.52 13.92 12.53
N GLY A 172 6.25 12.76 13.15
CA GLY A 172 5.46 11.74 12.48
C GLY A 172 5.15 10.53 13.33
N THR A 173 4.62 9.50 12.67
CA THR A 173 4.39 8.20 13.28
C THR A 173 5.58 7.28 13.03
N VAL A 174 5.85 6.39 13.97
CA VAL A 174 6.92 5.39 13.85
C VAL A 174 6.38 3.98 13.85
N THR A 175 7.01 3.16 13.03
CA THR A 175 6.89 1.70 13.01
C THR A 175 8.27 1.08 13.11
N ASP A 176 8.37 -0.11 13.69
CA ASP A 176 9.63 -0.84 13.75
C ASP A 176 10.11 -1.23 12.35
N GLY A 177 11.42 -1.17 12.13
CA GLY A 177 12.04 -1.69 10.93
C GLY A 177 11.99 -3.22 10.92
N SER A 178 11.71 -3.82 9.76
CA SER A 178 11.60 -5.28 9.64
C SER A 178 12.87 -5.98 10.14
N PRO A 179 12.76 -7.21 10.71
CA PRO A 179 13.93 -8.02 11.02
C PRO A 179 14.84 -8.17 9.80
N GLY A 180 16.12 -7.83 9.95
CA GLY A 180 17.11 -7.85 8.87
C GLY A 180 17.25 -6.56 8.05
N ASP A 181 16.42 -5.54 8.27
CA ASP A 181 16.63 -4.20 7.69
C ASP A 181 17.71 -3.43 8.45
N ARG A 182 18.34 -2.47 7.77
CA ARG A 182 19.33 -1.58 8.41
C ARG A 182 18.65 -0.56 9.30
N ALA A 183 17.58 0.05 8.81
CA ALA A 183 16.78 0.97 9.58
C ALA A 183 16.15 0.24 10.77
N VAL A 184 16.37 0.79 11.95
CA VAL A 184 15.76 0.34 13.20
C VAL A 184 14.31 0.81 13.27
N LEU A 185 14.04 2.02 12.78
CA LEU A 185 12.71 2.64 12.76
C LEU A 185 12.41 3.19 11.37
N VAL A 186 11.14 3.09 10.97
CA VAL A 186 10.59 3.78 9.80
C VAL A 186 9.68 4.90 10.31
N VAL A 187 10.00 6.13 9.93
CA VAL A 187 9.29 7.34 10.33
C VAL A 187 8.44 7.80 9.16
N THR A 188 7.13 7.89 9.36
CA THR A 188 6.22 8.52 8.40
C THR A 188 5.89 9.92 8.92
N ALA A 189 6.58 10.93 8.38
CA ALA A 189 6.38 12.31 8.75
C ALA A 189 5.01 12.80 8.25
N SER A 190 4.14 13.18 9.17
CA SER A 190 2.77 13.64 8.89
C SER A 190 2.57 15.13 9.21
N ARG A 191 3.55 15.76 9.87
CA ARG A 191 3.62 17.22 10.09
C ARG A 191 4.82 17.85 9.37
N GLY A 192 5.35 17.14 8.38
CA GLY A 192 6.49 17.55 7.59
C GLY A 192 7.85 17.28 8.20
N VAL A 193 8.88 17.68 7.44
CA VAL A 193 10.29 17.62 7.82
C VAL A 193 10.86 19.03 7.80
N GLU A 194 11.38 19.50 8.93
CA GLU A 194 12.04 20.79 9.04
C GLU A 194 13.56 20.62 8.92
N VAL A 195 14.19 21.36 8.00
CA VAL A 195 15.64 21.44 7.90
C VAL A 195 16.18 22.47 8.90
N VAL A 196 16.69 21.98 10.03
CA VAL A 196 17.27 22.80 11.10
C VAL A 196 18.58 23.46 10.65
N ASP A 197 19.49 22.66 10.08
CA ASP A 197 20.72 23.15 9.47
C ASP A 197 20.91 22.48 8.10
N GLY A 198 21.25 23.29 7.11
CA GLY A 198 21.68 22.78 5.81
C GLY A 198 23.00 22.00 5.90
N ALA A 199 23.30 21.23 4.85
CA ALA A 199 24.59 20.55 4.73
C ALA A 199 25.78 21.52 4.87
N THR A 200 26.87 21.06 5.50
CA THR A 200 28.09 21.86 5.73
C THR A 200 29.31 21.26 5.02
N GLY A 201 30.39 22.04 4.91
CA GLY A 201 31.67 21.57 4.37
C GLY A 201 31.61 21.00 2.96
N VAL A 202 32.18 19.81 2.77
CA VAL A 202 32.26 19.13 1.45
C VAL A 202 30.89 18.69 0.94
N ALA A 203 29.97 18.31 1.85
CA ALA A 203 28.61 17.91 1.48
C ALA A 203 27.83 19.08 0.87
N ARG A 204 27.97 20.29 1.45
CA ARG A 204 27.39 21.53 0.88
C ARG A 204 27.89 21.78 -0.54
N GLY A 205 29.22 21.73 -0.73
CA GLY A 205 29.85 21.98 -2.03
C GLY A 205 29.40 20.96 -3.08
N ALA A 206 29.33 19.68 -2.73
CA ALA A 206 28.82 18.64 -3.62
C ALA A 206 27.35 18.90 -4.00
N GLY A 207 26.49 19.26 -3.03
CA GLY A 207 25.09 19.60 -3.28
C GLY A 207 24.91 20.83 -4.17
N GLU A 208 25.75 21.86 -4.02
CA GLU A 208 25.75 23.05 -4.87
C GLU A 208 26.13 22.74 -6.31
N LEU A 209 27.14 21.89 -6.53
CA LEU A 209 27.53 21.45 -7.87
C LEU A 209 26.40 20.66 -8.55
N ARG A 210 25.76 19.72 -7.83
CA ARG A 210 24.60 18.95 -8.36
C ARG A 210 23.43 19.86 -8.73
N ARG A 211 23.05 20.79 -7.83
CA ARG A 211 21.99 21.78 -8.10
C ARG A 211 22.35 22.70 -9.28
N GLY A 212 23.62 23.07 -9.40
CA GLY A 212 24.14 23.84 -10.53
C GLY A 212 23.98 23.11 -11.86
N LEU A 213 24.25 21.80 -11.90
CA LEU A 213 23.99 20.97 -13.09
C LEU A 213 22.49 20.91 -13.42
N VAL A 214 21.65 20.67 -12.43
CA VAL A 214 20.18 20.65 -12.60
C VAL A 214 19.69 21.99 -13.16
N ALA A 215 20.19 23.11 -12.64
CA ALA A 215 19.86 24.43 -13.16
C ALA A 215 20.33 24.63 -14.61
N ALA A 216 21.52 24.13 -14.96
CA ALA A 216 22.08 24.26 -16.30
C ALA A 216 21.30 23.48 -17.38
N VAL A 217 20.61 22.39 -17.02
CA VAL A 217 19.84 21.57 -17.98
C VAL A 217 18.35 21.95 -18.08
N ARG A 218 17.78 22.66 -17.09
CA ARG A 218 16.34 23.00 -17.05
C ARG A 218 15.83 23.76 -18.28
N GLY A 219 16.67 24.51 -18.97
CA GLY A 219 16.31 25.24 -20.19
C GLY A 219 16.40 24.43 -21.49
N LEU A 220 16.78 23.15 -21.43
CA LEU A 220 16.99 22.29 -22.60
C LEU A 220 15.78 21.35 -22.84
N PRO A 221 15.53 20.93 -24.09
CA PRO A 221 14.38 20.10 -24.42
C PRO A 221 14.36 18.73 -23.70
N ALA A 222 13.21 18.37 -23.13
CA ALA A 222 12.91 17.01 -22.70
C ALA A 222 12.75 16.06 -23.91
N PRO A 223 12.95 14.73 -23.75
CA PRO A 223 13.34 14.01 -22.53
C PRO A 223 14.86 13.98 -22.27
N GLY A 224 15.68 14.50 -23.19
CA GLY A 224 17.14 14.41 -23.09
C GLY A 224 17.75 15.16 -21.91
N SER A 225 17.16 16.32 -21.55
CA SER A 225 17.62 17.16 -20.44
C SER A 225 17.38 16.51 -19.07
N GLU A 226 16.36 15.67 -18.96
CA GLU A 226 15.98 14.95 -17.74
C GLU A 226 17.02 13.89 -17.35
N LEU A 227 17.67 13.24 -18.33
CA LEU A 227 18.64 12.17 -18.07
C LEU A 227 20.05 12.65 -17.71
N VAL A 228 20.45 13.86 -18.13
CA VAL A 228 21.84 14.32 -17.97
C VAL A 228 22.29 14.33 -16.50
N PRO A 229 21.52 14.87 -15.54
CA PRO A 229 21.89 14.80 -14.12
C PRO A 229 21.96 13.36 -13.59
N GLY A 230 21.05 12.49 -14.01
CA GLY A 230 21.07 11.07 -13.65
C GLY A 230 22.33 10.35 -14.15
N LEU A 231 22.67 10.54 -15.43
CA LEU A 231 23.83 9.92 -16.08
C LEU A 231 25.18 10.40 -15.51
N ALA A 232 25.26 11.67 -15.10
CA ALA A 232 26.49 12.29 -14.63
C ALA A 232 26.71 12.12 -13.11
N VAL A 233 25.67 12.38 -12.32
CA VAL A 233 25.76 12.45 -10.85
C VAL A 233 24.70 11.65 -10.10
N GLY A 234 23.86 10.87 -10.80
CA GLY A 234 22.85 10.00 -10.18
C GLY A 234 21.59 10.72 -9.71
N ASP A 235 21.43 11.99 -10.05
CA ASP A 235 20.27 12.78 -9.67
C ASP A 235 19.12 12.53 -10.66
N THR A 236 18.12 11.76 -10.22
CA THR A 236 16.93 11.42 -11.02
C THR A 236 15.75 12.34 -10.75
N SER A 237 15.95 13.48 -10.06
CA SER A 237 14.85 14.40 -9.68
C SER A 237 14.12 15.03 -10.86
N LEU A 238 14.77 15.13 -12.03
CA LEU A 238 14.15 15.64 -13.27
C LEU A 238 13.51 14.56 -14.14
N VAL A 239 13.72 13.26 -13.84
CA VAL A 239 13.24 12.17 -14.69
C VAL A 239 11.73 12.02 -14.51
N SER A 240 10.98 12.23 -15.60
CA SER A 240 9.53 12.04 -15.64
C SER A 240 9.14 10.57 -15.41
N PRO A 241 7.96 10.29 -14.82
CA PRO A 241 7.46 8.92 -14.62
C PRO A 241 7.42 8.11 -15.92
N GLU A 242 7.05 8.74 -17.04
CA GLU A 242 6.99 8.11 -18.36
C GLU A 242 8.38 7.68 -18.84
N LEU A 243 9.38 8.54 -18.67
CA LEU A 243 10.77 8.23 -19.04
C LEU A 243 11.37 7.16 -18.12
N ASP A 244 11.09 7.21 -16.82
CA ASP A 244 11.53 6.18 -15.88
C ASP A 244 10.92 4.80 -16.22
N ALA A 245 9.62 4.76 -16.55
CA ALA A 245 8.94 3.56 -17.01
C ALA A 245 9.56 3.02 -18.31
N ALA A 246 9.85 3.90 -19.28
CA ALA A 246 10.52 3.53 -20.54
C ALA A 246 11.94 3.00 -20.32
N MET A 247 12.71 3.61 -19.41
CA MET A 247 14.05 3.15 -19.04
C MET A 247 14.02 1.79 -18.34
N LYS A 248 13.02 1.54 -17.49
CA LYS A 248 12.79 0.23 -16.85
C LYS A 248 12.40 -0.84 -17.87
N SER A 249 11.45 -0.54 -18.77
CA SER A 249 10.96 -1.50 -19.77
C SER A 249 11.96 -1.86 -20.85
N SER A 250 12.89 -0.96 -21.15
CA SER A 250 13.98 -1.20 -22.10
C SER A 250 15.28 -1.75 -21.45
N SER A 251 15.28 -2.06 -20.15
CA SER A 251 16.47 -2.51 -19.39
C SER A 251 17.62 -1.48 -19.37
N LEU A 252 17.30 -0.19 -19.42
CA LEU A 252 18.25 0.93 -19.45
C LEU A 252 18.34 1.72 -18.13
N SER A 253 17.49 1.42 -17.14
CA SER A 253 17.47 2.11 -15.82
C SER A 253 18.81 2.08 -15.06
N HIS A 254 19.67 1.10 -15.31
CA HIS A 254 21.01 1.04 -14.73
C HIS A 254 21.97 2.16 -15.22
N LEU A 255 21.59 2.92 -16.27
CA LEU A 255 22.36 4.05 -16.76
C LEU A 255 22.13 5.33 -15.94
N THR A 256 20.92 5.53 -15.40
CA THR A 256 20.59 6.68 -14.54
C THR A 256 21.03 6.47 -13.09
N ALA A 257 21.22 5.22 -12.67
CA ALA A 257 21.92 4.88 -11.44
C ALA A 257 23.44 4.99 -11.65
N VAL A 258 24.16 5.71 -10.78
CA VAL A 258 25.62 5.80 -10.90
C VAL A 258 26.25 4.42 -10.71
N SER A 259 26.82 3.91 -11.79
CA SER A 259 27.27 2.53 -11.89
C SER A 259 28.79 2.37 -11.69
N GLY A 260 29.25 1.12 -11.64
CA GLY A 260 30.67 0.79 -11.64
C GLY A 260 31.43 1.26 -12.88
N ALA A 261 30.74 1.43 -14.02
CA ALA A 261 31.35 1.98 -15.23
C ALA A 261 31.76 3.45 -15.03
N ASN A 262 30.97 4.24 -14.32
CA ASN A 262 31.26 5.65 -14.04
C ASN A 262 32.51 5.77 -13.14
N CYS A 263 32.59 4.97 -12.08
CA CYS A 263 33.78 4.89 -11.22
C CYS A 263 35.03 4.49 -12.02
N ALA A 264 34.91 3.49 -12.89
CA ALA A 264 36.01 3.04 -13.75
C ALA A 264 36.46 4.12 -14.76
N LEU A 265 35.51 4.89 -15.29
CA LEU A 265 35.77 5.98 -16.23
C LEU A 265 36.52 7.13 -15.55
N VAL A 266 36.05 7.58 -14.39
CA VAL A 266 36.71 8.64 -13.59
C VAL A 266 38.13 8.23 -13.21
N VAL A 267 38.30 7.02 -12.66
CA VAL A 267 39.62 6.47 -12.29
C VAL A 267 40.53 6.35 -13.51
N GLY A 268 40.00 5.84 -14.63
CA GLY A 268 40.75 5.65 -15.87
C GLY A 268 41.24 6.96 -16.48
N ILE A 269 40.37 7.98 -16.53
CA ILE A 269 40.71 9.31 -17.04
C ILE A 269 41.76 9.97 -16.13
N ALA A 270 41.53 9.98 -14.81
CA ALA A 270 42.47 10.58 -13.86
C ALA A 270 43.86 9.91 -13.91
N PHE A 271 43.88 8.57 -13.97
CA PHE A 271 45.12 7.81 -14.12
C PHE A 271 45.82 8.09 -15.46
N GLY A 272 45.06 8.20 -16.55
CA GLY A 272 45.55 8.49 -17.89
C GLY A 272 46.12 9.90 -18.02
N VAL A 273 45.43 10.91 -17.50
CA VAL A 273 45.91 12.30 -17.48
C VAL A 273 47.19 12.42 -16.66
N ALA A 274 47.23 11.82 -15.46
CA ALA A 274 48.47 11.78 -14.67
C ALA A 274 49.61 11.08 -15.42
N ALA A 275 49.30 10.05 -16.22
CA ALA A 275 50.29 9.39 -17.07
C ALA A 275 50.80 10.28 -18.20
N LEU A 276 49.93 11.06 -18.84
CA LEU A 276 50.28 12.02 -19.90
C LEU A 276 51.16 13.17 -19.35
N CYS A 277 50.95 13.57 -18.09
CA CYS A 277 51.80 14.53 -17.40
C CYS A 277 53.14 13.95 -16.91
N GLY A 278 53.50 12.71 -17.29
CA GLY A 278 54.78 12.08 -16.92
C GLY A 278 54.86 11.56 -15.48
N ALA A 279 53.74 11.48 -14.74
CA ALA A 279 53.77 11.08 -13.33
C ALA A 279 54.21 9.62 -13.14
N SER A 280 54.81 9.31 -11.98
CA SER A 280 55.19 7.93 -11.61
C SER A 280 53.96 7.06 -11.33
N ARG A 281 54.10 5.72 -11.38
CA ARG A 281 52.99 4.79 -11.14
C ARG A 281 52.29 5.04 -9.79
N GLY A 282 53.05 5.35 -8.73
CA GLY A 282 52.49 5.65 -7.41
C GLY A 282 51.63 6.91 -7.42
N ILE A 283 52.13 7.99 -8.03
CA ILE A 283 51.37 9.25 -8.16
C ILE A 283 50.10 9.04 -8.97
N ARG A 284 50.15 8.29 -10.07
CA ARG A 284 48.95 7.97 -10.87
C ARG A 284 47.89 7.24 -10.04
N VAL A 285 48.29 6.31 -9.18
CA VAL A 285 47.38 5.60 -8.27
C VAL A 285 46.76 6.57 -7.27
N VAL A 286 47.57 7.43 -6.64
CA VAL A 286 47.08 8.42 -5.67
C VAL A 286 46.10 9.40 -6.32
N VAL A 287 46.43 9.94 -7.50
CA VAL A 287 45.54 10.84 -8.25
C VAL A 287 44.22 10.16 -8.60
N ALA A 288 44.27 8.90 -9.05
CA ALA A 288 43.06 8.17 -9.39
C ALA A 288 42.18 7.83 -8.18
N LEU A 289 42.79 7.49 -7.03
CA LEU A 289 42.06 7.29 -5.77
C LEU A 289 41.48 8.60 -5.22
N GLY A 290 42.20 9.72 -5.37
CA GLY A 290 41.70 11.05 -5.02
C GLY A 290 40.51 11.46 -5.88
N ALA A 291 40.59 11.27 -7.19
CA ALA A 291 39.48 11.52 -8.11
C ALA A 291 38.26 10.63 -7.80
N LEU A 292 38.49 9.35 -7.48
CA LEU A 292 37.45 8.43 -7.05
C LEU A 292 36.77 8.90 -5.76
N GLY A 293 37.54 9.29 -4.74
CA GLY A 293 37.00 9.82 -3.48
C GLY A 293 36.15 11.08 -3.71
N GLY A 294 36.64 12.02 -4.53
CA GLY A 294 35.88 13.22 -4.90
C GLY A 294 34.58 12.89 -5.64
N PHE A 295 34.62 11.92 -6.56
CA PHE A 295 33.43 11.47 -7.29
C PHE A 295 32.40 10.79 -6.39
N VAL A 296 32.82 9.91 -5.47
CA VAL A 296 31.92 9.26 -4.49
C VAL A 296 31.22 10.31 -3.60
N VAL A 297 31.94 11.36 -3.18
CA VAL A 297 31.34 12.46 -2.41
C VAL A 297 30.38 13.29 -3.27
N LEU A 298 30.74 13.58 -4.53
CA LEU A 298 29.91 14.34 -5.45
C LEU A 298 28.57 13.65 -5.77
N VAL A 299 28.60 12.33 -5.98
CA VAL A 299 27.41 11.53 -6.32
C VAL A 299 26.56 11.19 -5.09
N THR A 300 27.08 11.41 -3.88
CA THR A 300 26.62 10.83 -2.61
C THR A 300 26.97 9.34 -2.47
N PRO A 301 27.31 8.87 -1.26
CA PRO A 301 27.75 7.50 -1.02
C PRO A 301 26.57 6.52 -1.03
N GLU A 302 25.97 6.28 -2.19
CA GLU A 302 24.99 5.21 -2.37
C GLU A 302 25.65 3.83 -2.24
N PRO A 303 24.92 2.79 -1.79
CA PRO A 303 25.44 1.43 -1.74
C PRO A 303 26.05 0.96 -3.07
N SER A 304 25.46 1.32 -4.21
CA SER A 304 25.96 1.06 -5.58
C SER A 304 27.35 1.66 -5.83
N VAL A 305 27.49 2.95 -5.52
CA VAL A 305 28.69 3.76 -5.73
C VAL A 305 29.80 3.32 -4.78
N VAL A 306 29.49 3.05 -3.51
CA VAL A 306 30.47 2.59 -2.52
C VAL A 306 31.06 1.24 -2.93
N ARG A 307 30.23 0.30 -3.41
CA ARG A 307 30.72 -1.00 -3.93
C ARG A 307 31.64 -0.83 -5.14
N ALA A 308 31.19 -0.03 -6.11
CA ALA A 308 31.96 0.27 -7.31
C ALA A 308 33.31 0.92 -6.97
N GLY A 309 33.29 1.90 -6.07
CA GLY A 309 34.48 2.57 -5.56
C GLY A 309 35.42 1.63 -4.83
N ALA A 310 34.92 0.75 -3.97
CA ALA A 310 35.74 -0.25 -3.29
C ALA A 310 36.41 -1.21 -4.29
N MET A 311 35.68 -1.68 -5.30
CA MET A 311 36.26 -2.52 -6.36
C MET A 311 37.33 -1.77 -7.17
N ALA A 312 37.08 -0.51 -7.53
CA ALA A 312 38.05 0.33 -8.24
C ALA A 312 39.30 0.59 -7.38
N ALA A 313 39.14 0.87 -6.08
CA ALA A 313 40.24 1.08 -5.15
C ALA A 313 41.11 -0.18 -4.98
N LEU A 314 40.47 -1.35 -4.83
CA LEU A 314 41.17 -2.64 -4.77
C LEU A 314 41.89 -2.97 -6.08
N ALA A 315 41.29 -2.64 -7.23
CA ALA A 315 41.94 -2.77 -8.53
C ALA A 315 43.19 -1.88 -8.63
N MET A 316 43.09 -0.62 -8.17
CA MET A 316 44.21 0.33 -8.13
C MET A 316 45.33 -0.11 -7.19
N LEU A 317 44.99 -0.71 -6.04
CA LEU A 317 45.97 -1.35 -5.17
C LEU A 317 46.65 -2.53 -5.88
N GLY A 318 45.90 -3.33 -6.63
CA GLY A 318 46.45 -4.39 -7.48
C GLY A 318 47.43 -3.88 -8.54
N VAL A 319 47.18 -2.69 -9.11
CA VAL A 319 48.09 -2.01 -10.04
C VAL A 319 49.35 -1.51 -9.32
N ALA A 320 49.19 -0.91 -8.13
CA ALA A 320 50.30 -0.44 -7.30
C ALA A 320 51.25 -1.59 -6.91
N LEU A 321 50.68 -2.74 -6.54
CA LEU A 321 51.41 -3.95 -6.13
C LEU A 321 51.89 -4.82 -7.31
N GLY A 322 51.58 -4.45 -8.56
CA GLY A 322 51.95 -5.22 -9.75
C GLY A 322 51.21 -6.57 -9.92
N ARG A 323 50.07 -6.77 -9.24
CA ARG A 323 49.32 -8.04 -9.14
C ARG A 323 47.97 -8.06 -9.88
N ALA A 324 47.71 -7.11 -10.78
CA ALA A 324 46.42 -6.86 -11.46
C ALA A 324 45.83 -8.00 -12.35
N ARG A 325 46.36 -9.23 -12.34
CA ARG A 325 45.95 -10.32 -13.26
C ARG A 325 44.72 -11.15 -12.82
N HIS A 326 44.12 -10.90 -11.66
CA HIS A 326 43.12 -11.79 -11.04
C HIS A 326 41.78 -11.10 -10.72
N GLY A 327 41.06 -10.61 -11.74
CA GLY A 327 39.82 -9.83 -11.56
C GLY A 327 38.73 -10.53 -10.72
N PHE A 328 38.49 -11.83 -10.91
CA PHE A 328 37.47 -12.56 -10.15
C PHE A 328 37.83 -12.70 -8.65
N SER A 329 39.11 -12.90 -8.33
CA SER A 329 39.56 -12.94 -6.94
C SER A 329 39.45 -11.58 -6.25
N LEU A 330 39.67 -10.49 -6.99
CA LEU A 330 39.44 -9.13 -6.49
C LEU A 330 37.96 -8.89 -6.21
N LEU A 331 37.06 -9.38 -7.07
CA LEU A 331 35.61 -9.33 -6.82
C LEU A 331 35.24 -10.10 -5.54
N CYS A 332 35.69 -11.34 -5.36
CA CYS A 332 35.42 -12.11 -4.14
C CYS A 332 35.98 -11.42 -2.88
N LEU A 333 37.19 -10.85 -2.97
CA LEU A 333 37.78 -10.10 -1.86
C LEU A 333 36.97 -8.83 -1.54
N ALA A 334 36.52 -8.10 -2.57
CA ALA A 334 35.69 -6.92 -2.40
C ALA A 334 34.35 -7.28 -1.75
N VAL A 335 33.67 -8.34 -2.21
CA VAL A 335 32.42 -8.84 -1.62
C VAL A 335 32.62 -9.21 -0.16
N ALA A 336 33.65 -10.00 0.17
CA ALA A 336 33.92 -10.37 1.55
C ALA A 336 34.22 -9.14 2.43
N ALA A 337 35.06 -8.21 1.96
CA ALA A 337 35.40 -7.00 2.72
C ALA A 337 34.19 -6.07 2.92
N LEU A 338 33.37 -5.87 1.88
CA LEU A 338 32.19 -5.02 1.94
C LEU A 338 31.11 -5.61 2.86
N VAL A 339 30.86 -6.92 2.80
CA VAL A 339 29.88 -7.58 3.67
C VAL A 339 30.35 -7.61 5.13
N VAL A 340 31.65 -7.74 5.38
CA VAL A 340 32.20 -7.61 6.75
C VAL A 340 32.06 -6.16 7.25
N ALA A 341 32.26 -5.18 6.37
CA ALA A 341 32.16 -3.77 6.69
C ALA A 341 30.70 -3.27 6.81
N ASP A 342 29.75 -3.90 6.13
CA ASP A 342 28.32 -3.62 6.21
C ASP A 342 27.53 -4.92 5.91
N PRO A 343 27.14 -5.68 6.95
CA PRO A 343 26.42 -6.94 6.81
C PRO A 343 25.05 -6.83 6.13
N TRP A 344 24.37 -5.67 6.23
CA TRP A 344 23.04 -5.47 5.63
C TRP A 344 23.08 -5.43 4.11
N LEU A 345 24.25 -5.19 3.51
CA LEU A 345 24.45 -5.35 2.06
C LEU A 345 24.09 -6.74 1.56
N SER A 346 24.14 -7.77 2.42
CA SER A 346 23.74 -9.14 2.06
C SER A 346 22.28 -9.28 1.63
N ARG A 347 21.42 -8.38 2.11
CA ARG A 347 19.98 -8.29 1.84
C ARG A 347 19.65 -7.32 0.70
N SER A 348 20.61 -6.48 0.30
CA SER A 348 20.40 -5.47 -0.74
C SER A 348 20.35 -6.11 -2.12
N LEU A 349 19.21 -6.00 -2.81
CA LEU A 349 19.09 -6.46 -4.20
C LEU A 349 20.07 -5.74 -5.12
N GLY A 350 20.30 -4.44 -4.92
CA GLY A 350 21.29 -3.69 -5.69
C GLY A 350 22.71 -4.23 -5.52
N PHE A 351 23.08 -4.67 -4.30
CA PHE A 351 24.36 -5.36 -4.05
C PHE A 351 24.45 -6.65 -4.84
N ALA A 352 23.40 -7.49 -4.78
CA ALA A 352 23.33 -8.74 -5.51
C ALA A 352 23.45 -8.55 -7.04
N LEU A 353 22.70 -7.61 -7.60
CA LEU A 353 22.75 -7.24 -9.02
C LEU A 353 24.15 -6.76 -9.45
N SER A 354 24.81 -5.93 -8.63
CA SER A 354 26.16 -5.43 -8.92
C SER A 354 27.21 -6.55 -8.93
N VAL A 355 27.14 -7.50 -8.00
CA VAL A 355 28.05 -8.64 -7.94
C VAL A 355 27.78 -9.61 -9.10
N ALA A 356 26.51 -9.88 -9.39
CA ALA A 356 26.10 -10.74 -10.50
C ALA A 356 26.57 -10.16 -11.85
N ALA A 357 26.35 -8.87 -12.10
CA ALA A 357 26.79 -8.18 -13.33
C ALA A 357 28.33 -8.20 -13.46
N THR A 358 29.06 -7.82 -12.41
CA THR A 358 30.54 -7.78 -12.46
C THR A 358 31.11 -9.20 -12.65
N GLY A 359 30.57 -10.18 -11.93
CA GLY A 359 30.95 -11.58 -12.04
C GLY A 359 30.67 -12.15 -13.44
N SER A 360 29.50 -11.86 -14.01
CA SER A 360 29.12 -12.35 -15.34
C SER A 360 29.97 -11.75 -16.45
N LEU A 361 30.36 -10.47 -16.35
CA LEU A 361 31.27 -9.85 -17.30
C LEU A 361 32.68 -10.48 -17.25
N LEU A 362 33.18 -10.80 -16.06
CA LEU A 362 34.48 -11.45 -15.89
C LEU A 362 34.49 -12.91 -16.36
N LEU A 363 33.39 -13.64 -16.15
CA LEU A 363 33.30 -15.08 -16.41
C LEU A 363 32.73 -15.42 -17.80
N PHE A 364 31.67 -14.73 -18.24
CA PHE A 364 30.83 -15.15 -19.37
C PHE A 364 30.93 -14.25 -20.61
N ALA A 365 31.30 -12.97 -20.50
CA ALA A 365 31.35 -12.07 -21.67
C ALA A 365 32.32 -12.57 -22.77
N ARG A 366 33.48 -13.15 -22.40
CA ARG A 366 34.44 -13.71 -23.37
C ARG A 366 33.99 -15.03 -24.00
N PRO A 367 33.56 -16.06 -23.24
CA PRO A 367 32.96 -17.27 -23.82
C PRO A 367 31.83 -16.96 -24.80
N LEU A 368 30.91 -16.07 -24.43
CA LEU A 368 29.81 -15.65 -25.29
C LEU A 368 30.31 -14.95 -26.55
N ALA A 369 31.28 -14.02 -26.45
CA ALA A 369 31.87 -13.37 -27.63
C ALA A 369 32.55 -14.36 -28.58
N ARG A 370 33.24 -15.39 -28.06
CA ARG A 370 33.85 -16.44 -28.91
C ARG A 370 32.80 -17.30 -29.60
N GLY A 371 31.68 -17.54 -28.91
CA GLY A 371 30.53 -18.26 -29.44
C GLY A 371 29.85 -17.51 -30.58
N LEU A 372 29.44 -16.27 -30.30
CA LEU A 372 28.82 -15.36 -31.26
C LEU A 372 29.74 -15.08 -32.44
N GLY A 373 31.04 -14.90 -32.19
CA GLY A 373 32.05 -14.65 -33.22
C GLY A 373 32.23 -15.76 -34.25
N ARG A 374 31.57 -16.92 -34.08
CA ARG A 374 31.48 -17.95 -35.12
C ARG A 374 30.50 -17.58 -36.23
N ARG A 375 29.54 -16.68 -35.96
CA ARG A 375 28.47 -16.30 -36.89
C ARG A 375 28.43 -14.81 -37.23
N MET A 376 29.19 -13.97 -36.53
CA MET A 376 29.21 -12.53 -36.75
C MET A 376 30.62 -11.94 -36.53
N PRO A 377 30.90 -10.71 -37.02
CA PRO A 377 32.19 -10.06 -36.83
C PRO A 377 32.57 -9.94 -35.35
N ARG A 378 33.87 -10.05 -35.06
CA ARG A 378 34.40 -10.05 -33.69
C ARG A 378 34.02 -8.81 -32.88
N ALA A 379 33.94 -7.65 -33.52
CA ALA A 379 33.54 -6.40 -32.86
C ALA A 379 32.09 -6.47 -32.36
N LEU A 380 31.16 -6.87 -33.23
CA LEU A 380 29.74 -7.03 -32.87
C LEU A 380 29.53 -8.15 -31.83
N ALA A 381 30.26 -9.26 -31.96
CA ALA A 381 30.20 -10.34 -30.98
C ALA A 381 30.62 -9.91 -29.57
N LEU A 382 31.64 -9.04 -29.45
CA LEU A 382 32.06 -8.47 -28.17
C LEU A 382 31.05 -7.44 -27.66
N ALA A 383 30.50 -6.61 -28.53
CA ALA A 383 29.53 -5.59 -28.16
C ALA A 383 28.21 -6.20 -27.65
N LEU A 384 27.75 -7.31 -28.24
CA LEU A 384 26.55 -8.04 -27.79
C LEU A 384 26.80 -8.90 -26.55
N SER A 385 28.01 -9.46 -26.39
CA SER A 385 28.26 -10.41 -25.31
C SER A 385 28.26 -9.78 -23.91
N VAL A 386 28.58 -8.49 -23.82
CA VAL A 386 28.59 -7.72 -22.57
C VAL A 386 27.17 -7.55 -22.00
N PRO A 387 26.21 -6.89 -22.70
CA PRO A 387 24.84 -6.75 -22.22
C PRO A 387 24.13 -8.09 -22.10
N LEU A 388 24.40 -9.06 -22.98
CA LEU A 388 23.85 -10.41 -22.87
C LEU A 388 24.32 -11.12 -21.59
N ALA A 389 25.62 -11.04 -21.24
CA ALA A 389 26.12 -11.63 -20.00
C ALA A 389 25.47 -10.99 -18.75
N ALA A 390 25.27 -9.68 -18.78
CA ALA A 390 24.59 -8.96 -17.70
C ALA A 390 23.11 -9.40 -17.59
N GLN A 391 22.37 -9.42 -18.70
CA GLN A 391 20.95 -9.81 -18.74
C GLN A 391 20.74 -11.25 -18.24
N LEU A 392 21.56 -12.20 -18.68
CA LEU A 392 21.44 -13.61 -18.27
C LEU A 392 21.71 -13.82 -16.77
N ALA A 393 22.54 -12.98 -16.15
CA ALA A 393 22.88 -13.09 -14.73
C ALA A 393 21.96 -12.27 -13.82
N CYS A 394 21.51 -11.10 -14.28
CA CYS A 394 20.70 -10.17 -13.47
C CYS A 394 19.20 -10.39 -13.65
N GLY A 395 18.76 -10.90 -14.80
CA GLY A 395 17.34 -11.15 -15.11
C GLY A 395 16.59 -11.91 -14.02
N PRO A 396 17.09 -13.07 -13.53
CA PRO A 396 16.42 -13.81 -12.47
C PRO A 396 16.23 -13.02 -11.17
N LEU A 397 17.14 -12.11 -10.84
CA LEU A 397 17.01 -11.25 -9.66
C LEU A 397 16.02 -10.10 -9.89
N LEU A 398 15.92 -9.59 -11.11
CA LEU A 398 14.99 -8.51 -11.45
C LEU A 398 13.52 -8.97 -11.44
N VAL A 399 13.26 -10.25 -11.76
CA VAL A 399 11.91 -10.84 -11.70
C VAL A 399 11.30 -10.83 -10.29
N LEU A 400 12.14 -10.79 -9.24
CA LEU A 400 11.66 -10.64 -7.86
C LEU A 400 11.07 -9.25 -7.56
N VAL A 401 11.37 -8.24 -8.40
CA VAL A 401 10.88 -6.87 -8.25
C VAL A 401 9.74 -6.59 -9.20
N ALA A 402 9.91 -6.99 -10.46
CA ALA A 402 8.91 -6.83 -11.50
C ALA A 402 8.84 -8.14 -12.27
N PRO A 403 7.72 -8.87 -12.26
CA PRO A 403 7.58 -10.18 -12.89
C PRO A 403 7.42 -10.05 -14.42
N SER A 404 8.36 -9.37 -15.07
CA SER A 404 8.41 -9.20 -16.52
C SER A 404 9.84 -9.27 -17.05
N VAL A 405 9.98 -9.70 -18.31
CA VAL A 405 11.28 -9.84 -18.98
C VAL A 405 11.36 -8.86 -20.16
N PRO A 406 12.32 -7.91 -20.16
CA PRO A 406 12.48 -6.95 -21.24
C PRO A 406 13.13 -7.62 -22.46
N LEU A 407 12.34 -7.94 -23.47
CA LEU A 407 12.76 -8.76 -24.62
C LEU A 407 13.87 -8.07 -25.44
N TYR A 408 13.74 -6.76 -25.64
CA TYR A 408 14.68 -5.96 -26.42
C TYR A 408 15.85 -5.41 -25.60
N GLY A 409 15.95 -5.75 -24.31
CA GLY A 409 16.90 -5.13 -23.39
C GLY A 409 18.37 -5.21 -23.85
N VAL A 410 18.79 -6.33 -24.45
CA VAL A 410 20.17 -6.51 -24.96
C VAL A 410 20.47 -5.56 -26.13
N VAL A 411 19.51 -5.35 -27.02
CA VAL A 411 19.67 -4.49 -28.20
C VAL A 411 19.59 -3.02 -27.80
N ALA A 412 18.65 -2.66 -26.93
CA ALA A 412 18.54 -1.32 -26.37
C ALA A 412 19.85 -0.89 -25.68
N ASN A 413 20.43 -1.79 -24.85
CA ASN A 413 21.73 -1.57 -24.22
C ASN A 413 22.87 -1.38 -25.23
N LEU A 414 22.91 -2.17 -26.29
CA LEU A 414 23.93 -2.05 -27.33
C LEU A 414 23.87 -0.68 -28.02
N LEU A 415 22.66 -0.17 -28.28
CA LEU A 415 22.45 1.12 -28.96
C LEU A 415 22.67 2.32 -28.03
N ALA A 416 22.35 2.21 -26.74
CA ALA A 416 22.54 3.26 -25.76
C ALA A 416 24.01 3.38 -25.27
N ALA A 417 24.75 2.27 -25.22
CA ALA A 417 26.09 2.23 -24.62
C ALA A 417 27.11 3.25 -25.21
N PRO A 418 27.17 3.53 -26.53
CA PRO A 418 28.09 4.52 -27.07
C PRO A 418 27.83 5.96 -26.59
N ALA A 419 26.57 6.28 -26.26
CA ALA A 419 26.15 7.59 -25.79
C ALA A 419 26.40 7.77 -24.28
N ALA A 420 26.38 6.69 -23.50
CA ALA A 420 26.48 6.74 -22.05
C ALA A 420 27.78 7.40 -21.54
N ALA A 421 28.95 6.97 -22.04
CA ALA A 421 30.22 7.53 -21.58
C ALA A 421 30.39 9.03 -21.94
N PRO A 422 30.10 9.49 -23.18
CA PRO A 422 30.06 10.92 -23.50
C PRO A 422 29.10 11.71 -22.61
N ALA A 423 27.88 11.22 -22.37
CA ALA A 423 26.91 11.89 -21.52
C ALA A 423 27.43 12.06 -20.09
N THR A 424 27.98 10.98 -19.50
CA THR A 424 28.56 11.01 -18.15
C THR A 424 29.77 11.95 -18.06
N ILE A 425 30.71 11.90 -19.02
CA ILE A 425 31.92 12.76 -18.97
C ILE A 425 31.55 14.22 -19.13
N VAL A 426 30.79 14.57 -20.17
CA VAL A 426 30.46 15.97 -20.46
C VAL A 426 29.51 16.52 -19.40
N GLY A 427 28.55 15.72 -18.93
CA GLY A 427 27.68 16.10 -17.81
C GLY A 427 28.44 16.30 -16.50
N LEU A 428 29.45 15.46 -16.20
CA LEU A 428 30.31 15.66 -15.03
C LEU A 428 31.15 16.94 -15.18
N LEU A 429 31.65 17.24 -16.37
CA LEU A 429 32.35 18.50 -16.64
C LEU A 429 31.40 19.70 -16.48
N ALA A 430 30.15 19.61 -16.95
CA ALA A 430 29.14 20.64 -16.75
C ALA A 430 28.84 20.87 -15.26
N CYS A 431 28.77 19.78 -14.47
CA CYS A 431 28.62 19.84 -13.02
C CYS A 431 29.79 20.55 -12.33
N LEU A 432 31.03 20.16 -12.66
CA LEU A 432 32.23 20.80 -12.11
C LEU A 432 32.38 22.26 -12.57
N ALA A 433 31.81 22.62 -13.73
CA ALA A 433 31.77 23.97 -14.25
C ALA A 433 30.64 24.83 -13.67
N ALA A 434 29.80 24.31 -12.75
CA ALA A 434 28.68 25.05 -12.16
C ALA A 434 29.02 26.46 -11.63
N PRO A 435 30.21 26.75 -11.07
CA PRO A 435 30.60 28.12 -10.69
C PRO A 435 30.74 29.11 -11.86
N VAL A 436 30.79 28.62 -13.10
CA VAL A 436 30.90 29.42 -14.33
C VAL A 436 29.67 29.12 -15.22
N PRO A 437 28.53 29.82 -15.03
CA PRO A 437 27.24 29.43 -15.60
C PRO A 437 27.24 29.26 -17.12
N VAL A 438 27.92 30.14 -17.85
CA VAL A 438 28.01 30.08 -19.33
C VAL A 438 28.69 28.78 -19.79
N LEU A 439 29.77 28.38 -19.10
CA LEU A 439 30.48 27.14 -19.40
C LEU A 439 29.65 25.92 -18.99
N ALA A 440 29.00 25.97 -17.83
CA ALA A 440 28.11 24.91 -17.35
C ALA A 440 26.95 24.66 -18.33
N SER A 441 26.25 25.71 -18.75
CA SER A 441 25.15 25.61 -19.72
C SER A 441 25.62 25.15 -21.11
N GLY A 442 26.79 25.63 -21.57
CA GLY A 442 27.36 25.18 -22.84
C GLY A 442 27.71 23.68 -22.83
N LEU A 443 28.34 23.20 -21.75
CA LEU A 443 28.64 21.78 -21.58
C LEU A 443 27.37 20.94 -21.37
N ALA A 444 26.38 21.46 -20.64
CA ALA A 444 25.07 20.81 -20.47
C ALA A 444 24.35 20.63 -21.80
N ALA A 445 24.40 21.62 -22.70
CA ALA A 445 23.85 21.52 -24.05
C ALA A 445 24.57 20.46 -24.90
N ILE A 446 25.89 20.29 -24.73
CA ILE A 446 26.64 19.21 -25.40
C ILE A 446 26.26 17.84 -24.80
N ALA A 447 26.12 17.75 -23.47
CA ALA A 447 25.72 16.52 -22.78
C ALA A 447 24.27 16.11 -23.09
N TRP A 448 23.41 17.07 -23.43
CA TRP A 448 22.04 16.82 -23.83
C TRP A 448 21.93 15.95 -25.09
N VAL A 449 22.83 16.10 -26.06
CA VAL A 449 22.77 15.31 -27.32
C VAL A 449 22.84 13.79 -27.06
N PRO A 450 23.86 13.25 -26.36
CA PRO A 450 23.87 11.83 -26.02
C PRO A 450 22.78 11.46 -24.99
N GLY A 451 22.36 12.37 -24.11
CA GLY A 451 21.21 12.15 -23.21
C GLY A 451 19.90 11.91 -23.98
N ALA A 452 19.61 12.75 -24.97
CA ALA A 452 18.45 12.63 -25.85
C ALA A 452 18.49 11.35 -26.69
N TRP A 453 19.67 10.92 -27.15
CA TRP A 453 19.83 9.62 -27.82
C TRP A 453 19.43 8.45 -26.90
N ILE A 454 19.91 8.44 -25.65
CA ILE A 454 19.55 7.38 -24.69
C ILE A 454 18.04 7.39 -24.41
N ALA A 455 17.47 8.57 -24.15
CA ALA A 455 16.03 8.71 -23.91
C ALA A 455 15.20 8.23 -25.11
N GLY A 456 15.55 8.66 -26.33
CA GLY A 456 14.87 8.23 -27.55
C GLY A 456 14.99 6.71 -27.78
N THR A 457 16.14 6.12 -27.45
CA THR A 457 16.32 4.66 -27.50
C THR A 457 15.35 3.96 -26.53
N ALA A 458 15.27 4.44 -25.29
CA ALA A 458 14.39 3.88 -24.27
C ALA A 458 12.91 3.95 -24.69
N MET A 459 12.44 5.13 -25.11
CA MET A 459 11.06 5.34 -25.55
C MET A 459 10.70 4.49 -26.77
N THR A 460 11.61 4.38 -27.74
CA THR A 460 11.38 3.58 -28.95
C THR A 460 11.21 2.10 -28.59
N PHE A 461 12.09 1.52 -27.77
CA PHE A 461 11.98 0.11 -27.40
C PHE A 461 10.85 -0.18 -26.41
N ALA A 462 10.46 0.81 -25.60
CA ALA A 462 9.28 0.71 -24.74
C ALA A 462 7.99 0.61 -25.55
N ALA A 463 7.89 1.32 -26.68
CA ALA A 463 6.73 1.29 -27.57
C ALA A 463 6.66 0.05 -28.50
N MET A 464 7.69 -0.80 -28.52
CA MET A 464 7.72 -1.96 -29.41
C MET A 464 6.79 -3.09 -28.92
N PRO A 465 6.09 -3.81 -29.82
CA PRO A 465 5.25 -4.94 -29.46
C PRO A 465 6.03 -6.00 -28.68
N GLY A 466 5.49 -6.44 -27.55
CA GLY A 466 6.17 -7.40 -26.67
C GLY A 466 7.42 -6.85 -25.98
N GLY A 467 7.51 -5.53 -25.79
CA GLY A 467 8.63 -4.87 -25.11
C GLY A 467 8.92 -5.45 -23.72
N GLN A 468 7.86 -5.83 -23.00
CA GLN A 468 7.91 -6.65 -21.81
C GLN A 468 7.08 -7.92 -22.00
N LEU A 469 7.67 -9.07 -21.67
CA LEU A 469 6.95 -10.34 -21.58
C LEU A 469 6.58 -10.58 -20.11
N PRO A 470 5.28 -10.72 -19.78
CA PRO A 470 4.87 -11.17 -18.46
C PRO A 470 5.54 -12.50 -18.11
N TRP A 471 5.96 -12.64 -16.85
CA TRP A 471 6.72 -13.79 -16.38
C TRP A 471 6.17 -14.31 -15.05
N LEU A 472 6.53 -15.55 -14.72
CA LEU A 472 6.16 -16.17 -13.46
C LEU A 472 6.71 -15.38 -12.26
N GLU A 473 5.89 -15.20 -11.23
CA GLU A 473 6.28 -14.53 -10.00
C GLU A 473 7.05 -15.45 -9.03
N GLY A 474 7.71 -14.84 -8.05
CA GLY A 474 8.35 -15.54 -6.95
C GLY A 474 9.53 -16.44 -7.33
N LEU A 475 9.92 -17.33 -6.41
CA LEU A 475 11.06 -18.25 -6.57
C LEU A 475 10.95 -19.19 -7.80
N PRO A 476 9.77 -19.71 -8.17
CA PRO A 476 9.63 -20.49 -9.41
C PRO A 476 10.02 -19.67 -10.65
N GLY A 477 9.59 -18.41 -10.72
CA GLY A 477 9.97 -17.50 -11.80
C GLY A 477 11.47 -17.27 -11.91
N VAL A 478 12.13 -17.05 -10.77
CA VAL A 478 13.60 -16.95 -10.68
C VAL A 478 14.27 -18.21 -11.21
N ALA A 479 13.84 -19.39 -10.74
CA ALA A 479 14.44 -20.66 -11.10
C ALA A 479 14.29 -20.97 -12.61
N VAL A 480 13.10 -20.75 -13.17
CA VAL A 480 12.85 -20.96 -14.60
C VAL A 480 13.66 -19.98 -15.45
N LEU A 481 13.69 -18.69 -15.10
CA LEU A 481 14.47 -17.70 -15.86
C LEU A 481 15.97 -17.97 -15.76
N ALA A 482 16.47 -18.39 -14.59
CA ALA A 482 17.86 -18.78 -14.43
C ALA A 482 18.22 -20.01 -15.27
N ALA A 483 17.33 -21.02 -15.33
CA ALA A 483 17.53 -22.21 -16.16
C ALA A 483 17.53 -21.87 -17.66
N VAL A 484 16.59 -21.04 -18.11
CA VAL A 484 16.53 -20.54 -19.50
C VAL A 484 17.77 -19.72 -19.83
N GLY A 485 18.18 -18.81 -18.94
CA GLY A 485 19.37 -17.99 -19.13
C GLY A 485 20.65 -18.84 -19.19
N ALA A 486 20.76 -19.86 -18.33
CA ALA A 486 21.87 -20.82 -18.37
C ALA A 486 21.87 -21.62 -19.68
N ALA A 487 20.70 -22.07 -20.16
CA ALA A 487 20.56 -22.78 -21.42
C ALA A 487 20.98 -21.90 -22.62
N VAL A 488 20.54 -20.64 -22.69
CA VAL A 488 20.98 -19.67 -23.70
C VAL A 488 22.49 -19.45 -23.63
N GLY A 489 23.03 -19.26 -22.43
CA GLY A 489 24.47 -19.10 -22.20
C GLY A 489 25.29 -20.30 -22.66
N MET A 490 24.82 -21.54 -22.41
CA MET A 490 25.46 -22.77 -22.87
C MET A 490 25.37 -22.93 -24.39
N LEU A 491 24.22 -22.64 -24.99
CA LEU A 491 23.99 -22.72 -26.43
C LEU A 491 24.92 -21.77 -27.20
N LEU A 492 25.15 -20.58 -26.66
CA LEU A 492 26.01 -19.58 -27.30
C LEU A 492 27.48 -19.80 -26.95
N GLY A 493 27.83 -20.06 -25.69
CA GLY A 493 29.21 -20.07 -25.20
C GLY A 493 30.00 -21.37 -25.44
N LEU A 494 29.34 -22.53 -25.53
CA LEU A 494 30.04 -23.83 -25.65
C LEU A 494 30.57 -24.11 -27.07
N SER A 495 31.64 -24.90 -27.17
CA SER A 495 32.19 -25.37 -28.46
C SER A 495 31.24 -26.33 -29.17
N ASP A 496 31.34 -26.42 -30.50
CA ASP A 496 30.51 -27.31 -31.32
C ASP A 496 30.70 -28.81 -30.99
N ARG A 497 31.77 -29.16 -30.27
CA ARG A 497 32.02 -30.52 -29.76
C ARG A 497 31.10 -30.94 -28.61
N ALA A 498 30.39 -30.01 -27.95
CA ALA A 498 29.48 -30.29 -26.84
C ALA A 498 28.03 -30.50 -27.32
N ILE A 499 27.84 -31.37 -28.32
CA ILE A 499 26.58 -31.51 -29.08
C ILE A 499 25.40 -31.87 -28.17
N ARG A 500 25.56 -32.86 -27.27
CA ARG A 500 24.49 -33.29 -26.36
C ARG A 500 24.01 -32.18 -25.42
N THR A 501 24.93 -31.44 -24.81
CA THR A 501 24.60 -30.32 -23.91
C THR A 501 23.91 -29.18 -24.66
N ARG A 502 24.37 -28.87 -25.88
CA ARG A 502 23.72 -27.86 -26.75
C ARG A 502 22.32 -28.30 -27.19
N ALA A 503 22.12 -29.59 -27.46
CA ALA A 503 20.81 -30.13 -27.82
C ALA A 503 19.80 -30.01 -26.66
N VAL A 504 20.19 -30.40 -25.44
CA VAL A 504 19.34 -30.24 -24.24
C VAL A 504 19.03 -28.76 -23.98
N ALA A 505 20.04 -27.89 -24.03
CA ALA A 505 19.83 -26.44 -23.90
C ALA A 505 18.90 -25.89 -24.99
N GLY A 506 19.04 -26.37 -26.23
CA GLY A 506 18.16 -26.00 -27.34
C GLY A 506 16.72 -26.43 -27.11
N VAL A 507 16.47 -27.64 -26.60
CA VAL A 507 15.13 -28.13 -26.25
C VAL A 507 14.51 -27.28 -25.14
N ILE A 508 15.27 -26.98 -24.08
CA ILE A 508 14.79 -26.11 -22.99
C ILE A 508 14.33 -24.76 -23.55
N VAL A 509 15.19 -24.08 -24.33
CA VAL A 509 14.85 -22.78 -24.93
C VAL A 509 13.65 -22.91 -25.88
N ALA A 510 13.61 -23.93 -26.72
CA ALA A 510 12.51 -24.14 -27.68
C ALA A 510 11.17 -24.41 -27.00
N VAL A 511 11.16 -25.22 -25.92
CA VAL A 511 9.95 -25.48 -25.12
C VAL A 511 9.50 -24.21 -24.43
N THR A 512 10.39 -23.45 -23.79
CA THR A 512 10.02 -22.19 -23.12
C THR A 512 9.46 -21.18 -24.12
N VAL A 513 10.13 -20.98 -25.26
CA VAL A 513 9.65 -20.08 -26.33
C VAL A 513 8.34 -20.58 -26.91
N GLY A 514 8.19 -21.89 -27.13
CA GLY A 514 6.96 -22.50 -27.65
C GLY A 514 5.78 -22.35 -26.70
N VAL A 515 5.99 -22.52 -25.39
CA VAL A 515 4.96 -22.30 -24.37
C VAL A 515 4.60 -20.82 -24.28
N ALA A 516 5.58 -19.91 -24.28
CA ALA A 516 5.32 -18.47 -24.24
C ALA A 516 4.57 -17.98 -25.50
N ALA A 517 5.00 -18.39 -26.69
CA ALA A 517 4.34 -18.06 -27.95
C ALA A 517 2.96 -18.73 -28.06
N GLY A 518 2.82 -19.97 -27.59
CA GLY A 518 1.55 -20.70 -27.55
C GLY A 518 0.54 -20.04 -26.62
N ALA A 519 0.96 -19.64 -25.42
CA ALA A 519 0.13 -18.90 -24.47
C ALA A 519 -0.29 -17.54 -25.04
N ALA A 520 0.62 -16.78 -25.68
CA ALA A 520 0.31 -15.50 -26.30
C ALA A 520 -0.66 -15.64 -27.50
N ALA A 521 -0.46 -16.67 -28.35
CA ALA A 521 -1.33 -16.95 -29.49
C ALA A 521 -2.72 -17.44 -29.04
N LEU A 522 -2.80 -18.29 -28.01
CA LEU A 522 -4.07 -18.69 -27.41
C LEU A 522 -4.78 -17.49 -26.78
N ALA A 523 -4.06 -16.65 -26.03
CA ALA A 523 -4.67 -15.46 -25.42
C ALA A 523 -5.23 -14.50 -26.48
N GLY A 524 -4.52 -14.25 -27.59
CA GLY A 524 -5.01 -13.37 -28.66
C GLY A 524 -6.14 -13.95 -29.52
N ALA A 525 -6.11 -15.25 -29.81
CA ALA A 525 -7.12 -15.91 -30.63
C ALA A 525 -8.38 -16.30 -29.83
N ALA A 526 -8.22 -16.79 -28.60
CA ALA A 526 -9.35 -17.12 -27.73
C ALA A 526 -10.09 -15.85 -27.30
N ALA A 527 -9.39 -14.76 -26.99
CA ALA A 527 -10.05 -13.55 -26.47
C ALA A 527 -10.92 -12.81 -27.50
N ARG A 528 -10.76 -13.06 -28.80
CA ARG A 528 -11.66 -12.56 -29.87
C ARG A 528 -12.86 -13.47 -30.12
N TRP A 529 -12.80 -14.72 -29.67
CA TRP A 529 -13.85 -15.74 -29.87
C TRP A 529 -14.71 -15.94 -28.61
N THR A 530 -14.27 -15.44 -27.46
CA THR A 530 -15.01 -15.52 -26.19
C THR A 530 -16.09 -14.45 -26.06
N ILE A 531 -15.87 -13.24 -26.59
CA ILE A 531 -16.88 -12.15 -26.53
C ILE A 531 -18.03 -12.46 -27.49
N PRO A 532 -19.30 -12.42 -27.03
CA PRO A 532 -20.46 -12.59 -27.90
C PRO A 532 -20.43 -11.62 -29.09
N PRO A 533 -20.75 -12.07 -30.32
CA PRO A 533 -20.67 -11.21 -31.52
C PRO A 533 -21.69 -10.05 -31.50
N VAL A 534 -22.73 -10.17 -30.68
CA VAL A 534 -23.75 -9.14 -30.46
C VAL A 534 -23.53 -8.57 -29.07
N TRP A 535 -22.93 -7.38 -28.99
CA TRP A 535 -22.72 -6.65 -27.74
C TRP A 535 -22.97 -5.15 -27.95
N SER A 536 -23.40 -4.46 -26.89
CA SER A 536 -23.55 -3.00 -26.91
C SER A 536 -22.92 -2.30 -25.70
N VAL A 537 -22.61 -3.01 -24.62
CA VAL A 537 -21.84 -2.52 -23.47
C VAL A 537 -20.80 -3.56 -23.04
N ILE A 538 -19.56 -3.13 -22.74
CA ILE A 538 -18.50 -3.96 -22.15
C ILE A 538 -17.93 -3.23 -20.94
N ALA A 539 -17.97 -3.86 -19.77
CA ALA A 539 -17.17 -3.45 -18.62
C ALA A 539 -15.82 -4.16 -18.69
N CYS A 540 -14.75 -3.37 -18.86
CA CYS A 540 -13.39 -3.87 -18.96
C CYS A 540 -12.83 -4.19 -17.58
N ASP A 541 -12.13 -5.32 -17.46
CA ASP A 541 -11.26 -5.59 -16.33
C ASP A 541 -9.94 -4.83 -16.51
N VAL A 542 -9.86 -3.66 -15.87
CA VAL A 542 -8.69 -2.76 -15.88
C VAL A 542 -8.02 -2.68 -14.51
N GLY A 543 -8.25 -3.68 -13.65
CA GLY A 543 -7.82 -3.66 -12.26
C GLY A 543 -8.73 -2.80 -11.39
N GLN A 544 -8.16 -2.11 -10.40
CA GLN A 544 -8.93 -1.23 -9.52
C GLN A 544 -9.26 0.08 -10.23
N GLY A 545 -10.35 0.08 -11.01
CA GLY A 545 -10.87 1.27 -11.67
C GLY A 545 -11.95 0.99 -12.71
N ASP A 546 -12.36 2.06 -13.39
CA ASP A 546 -13.50 2.08 -14.30
C ASP A 546 -13.07 2.19 -15.76
N ALA A 547 -13.61 1.32 -16.61
CA ALA A 547 -13.54 1.46 -18.06
C ALA A 547 -14.73 0.75 -18.72
N LEU A 548 -15.66 1.52 -19.28
CA LEU A 548 -16.89 1.03 -19.89
C LEU A 548 -16.95 1.40 -21.36
N VAL A 549 -17.01 0.40 -22.24
CA VAL A 549 -17.15 0.59 -23.69
C VAL A 549 -18.62 0.48 -24.08
N LEU A 550 -19.13 1.46 -24.81
CA LEU A 550 -20.48 1.47 -25.39
C LEU A 550 -20.39 1.45 -26.91
N ARG A 551 -21.27 0.70 -27.57
CA ARG A 551 -21.32 0.63 -29.04
C ARG A 551 -22.75 0.76 -29.55
N SER A 552 -22.95 1.62 -30.55
CA SER A 552 -24.22 1.77 -31.25
C SER A 552 -24.01 2.14 -32.72
N ALA A 553 -24.61 1.39 -33.64
CA ALA A 553 -24.52 1.61 -35.10
C ALA A 553 -23.08 1.83 -35.64
N GLY A 554 -22.09 1.14 -35.03
CA GLY A 554 -20.67 1.26 -35.40
C GLY A 554 -19.91 2.38 -34.70
N ALA A 555 -20.59 3.33 -34.04
CA ALA A 555 -19.96 4.33 -33.19
C ALA A 555 -19.65 3.77 -31.80
N VAL A 556 -18.53 4.19 -31.21
CA VAL A 556 -18.00 3.71 -29.93
C VAL A 556 -17.76 4.85 -28.96
N ALA A 557 -18.27 4.71 -27.74
CA ALA A 557 -17.87 5.54 -26.61
C ALA A 557 -17.06 4.73 -25.62
N LEU A 558 -16.09 5.39 -24.98
CA LEU A 558 -15.36 4.87 -23.83
C LEU A 558 -15.63 5.79 -22.65
N VAL A 559 -16.18 5.25 -21.56
CA VAL A 559 -16.38 5.97 -20.30
C VAL A 559 -15.33 5.49 -19.33
N ASP A 560 -14.43 6.39 -18.96
CA ASP A 560 -13.22 6.17 -18.17
C ASP A 560 -12.24 5.14 -18.77
N THR A 561 -11.04 5.11 -18.23
CA THR A 561 -9.85 4.47 -18.82
C THR A 561 -9.12 3.53 -17.85
N GLY A 562 -9.54 3.48 -16.58
CA GLY A 562 -8.88 2.71 -15.54
C GLY A 562 -7.51 3.29 -15.13
N PRO A 563 -6.80 2.62 -14.22
CA PRO A 563 -5.46 3.00 -13.79
C PRO A 563 -4.35 2.63 -14.78
N GLU A 564 -4.55 1.57 -15.58
CA GLU A 564 -3.47 0.97 -16.39
C GLU A 564 -3.78 0.96 -17.89
N SER A 565 -2.96 1.66 -18.67
CA SER A 565 -3.02 1.70 -20.14
C SER A 565 -2.95 0.33 -20.80
N ALA A 566 -2.18 -0.61 -20.23
CA ALA A 566 -1.99 -1.95 -20.81
C ALA A 566 -3.27 -2.81 -20.72
N ALA A 567 -3.95 -2.78 -19.56
CA ALA A 567 -5.19 -3.52 -19.35
C ALA A 567 -6.32 -2.95 -20.23
N LEU A 568 -6.42 -1.62 -20.32
CA LEU A 568 -7.36 -0.96 -21.23
C LEU A 568 -7.09 -1.35 -22.69
N THR A 569 -5.83 -1.28 -23.13
CA THR A 569 -5.44 -1.66 -24.50
C THR A 569 -5.83 -3.11 -24.81
N ALA A 570 -5.62 -4.02 -23.85
CA ALA A 570 -6.03 -5.41 -23.98
C ALA A 570 -7.55 -5.53 -24.15
N CYS A 571 -8.34 -4.86 -23.30
CA CYS A 571 -9.81 -4.87 -23.41
C CYS A 571 -10.30 -4.33 -24.76
N LEU A 572 -9.80 -3.17 -25.21
CA LEU A 572 -10.17 -2.57 -26.49
C LEU A 572 -9.79 -3.47 -27.67
N ALA A 573 -8.66 -4.15 -27.60
CA ALA A 573 -8.23 -5.12 -28.60
C ALA A 573 -9.13 -6.37 -28.62
N LYS A 574 -9.62 -6.85 -27.46
CA LYS A 574 -10.62 -7.92 -27.38
C LYS A 574 -11.96 -7.48 -27.98
N ALA A 575 -12.38 -6.25 -27.68
CA ALA A 575 -13.62 -5.65 -28.20
C ALA A 575 -13.55 -5.29 -29.71
N GLY A 576 -12.35 -5.31 -30.31
CA GLY A 576 -12.14 -4.88 -31.70
C GLY A 576 -12.43 -3.40 -31.89
N VAL A 577 -11.99 -2.56 -30.95
CA VAL A 577 -12.17 -1.10 -30.96
C VAL A 577 -10.85 -0.43 -31.30
N ASP A 578 -10.78 0.15 -32.50
CA ASP A 578 -9.61 0.89 -32.98
C ASP A 578 -9.81 2.42 -32.97
N ARG A 579 -11.07 2.88 -32.88
CA ARG A 579 -11.49 4.29 -32.86
C ARG A 579 -12.50 4.53 -31.74
N ILE A 580 -12.43 5.70 -31.11
CA ILE A 580 -13.37 6.15 -30.07
C ILE A 580 -14.00 7.47 -30.54
N ASP A 581 -15.31 7.44 -30.81
CA ASP A 581 -16.05 8.63 -31.26
C ASP A 581 -16.33 9.58 -30.09
N LEU A 582 -16.53 9.03 -28.89
CA LEU A 582 -16.75 9.80 -27.66
C LEU A 582 -15.98 9.18 -26.49
N LEU A 583 -14.92 9.86 -26.02
CA LEU A 583 -14.28 9.56 -24.76
C LEU A 583 -14.96 10.38 -23.66
N VAL A 584 -15.34 9.74 -22.55
CA VAL A 584 -15.90 10.40 -21.37
C VAL A 584 -14.93 10.16 -20.22
N LEU A 585 -14.30 11.21 -19.71
CA LEU A 585 -13.50 11.16 -18.48
C LEU A 585 -14.35 11.74 -17.34
N THR A 586 -14.94 10.88 -16.51
CA THR A 586 -15.91 11.31 -15.51
C THR A 586 -15.29 12.26 -14.48
N HIS A 587 -14.06 11.97 -14.05
CA HIS A 587 -13.15 12.81 -13.28
C HIS A 587 -11.69 12.33 -13.48
N PHE A 588 -10.71 12.93 -12.79
CA PHE A 588 -9.29 12.74 -13.08
C PHE A 588 -8.51 11.89 -12.06
N ASP A 589 -9.19 11.13 -11.20
CA ASP A 589 -8.50 10.19 -10.32
C ASP A 589 -7.87 9.06 -11.15
N LEU A 590 -6.81 8.47 -10.58
CA LEU A 590 -5.95 7.52 -11.30
C LEU A 590 -6.76 6.33 -11.83
N ASP A 591 -7.72 5.82 -11.06
CA ASP A 591 -8.60 4.72 -11.39
C ASP A 591 -9.66 5.04 -12.46
N HIS A 592 -9.74 6.28 -12.93
CA HIS A 592 -10.62 6.71 -14.02
C HIS A 592 -9.86 7.27 -15.23
N ALA A 593 -8.84 8.11 -15.02
CA ALA A 593 -8.10 8.78 -16.09
C ALA A 593 -6.66 8.26 -16.29
N GLY A 594 -6.17 7.33 -15.46
CA GLY A 594 -4.78 6.85 -15.50
C GLY A 594 -4.39 6.13 -16.79
N GLY A 595 -5.35 5.47 -17.45
CA GLY A 595 -5.18 4.75 -18.71
C GLY A 595 -5.34 5.61 -19.97
N ALA A 596 -5.58 6.92 -19.85
CA ALA A 596 -5.93 7.79 -20.97
C ALA A 596 -4.83 7.86 -22.05
N ASP A 597 -3.57 7.65 -21.69
CA ASP A 597 -2.45 7.56 -22.64
C ASP A 597 -2.66 6.49 -23.73
N ALA A 598 -3.39 5.40 -23.43
CA ALA A 598 -3.67 4.35 -24.40
C ALA A 598 -4.58 4.80 -25.57
N VAL A 599 -5.32 5.90 -25.38
CA VAL A 599 -6.39 6.33 -26.29
C VAL A 599 -6.23 7.76 -26.83
N ILE A 600 -5.09 8.42 -26.57
CA ILE A 600 -4.84 9.82 -26.98
C ILE A 600 -5.10 10.03 -28.48
N ASP A 601 -4.53 9.18 -29.33
CA ASP A 601 -4.63 9.31 -30.79
C ASP A 601 -5.88 8.61 -31.37
N ARG A 602 -6.83 8.20 -30.53
CA ARG A 602 -8.01 7.42 -30.93
C ARG A 602 -9.34 8.12 -30.69
N ALA A 603 -9.35 9.16 -29.86
CA ALA A 603 -10.57 9.87 -29.46
C ALA A 603 -10.89 11.05 -30.38
N GLU A 604 -12.13 11.13 -30.87
CA GLU A 604 -12.59 12.28 -31.68
C GLU A 604 -13.13 13.42 -30.80
N VAL A 605 -13.98 13.10 -29.81
CA VAL A 605 -14.52 14.06 -28.84
C VAL A 605 -14.21 13.55 -27.44
N VAL A 606 -13.73 14.45 -26.57
CA VAL A 606 -13.51 14.18 -25.14
C VAL A 606 -14.48 15.02 -24.34
N LEU A 607 -15.39 14.35 -23.65
CA LEU A 607 -16.27 14.93 -22.65
C LEU A 607 -15.64 14.70 -21.28
N HIS A 608 -15.31 15.74 -20.53
CA HIS A 608 -14.58 15.59 -19.26
C HIS A 608 -15.26 16.30 -18.08
N GLY A 609 -15.08 15.75 -16.87
CA GLY A 609 -15.43 16.44 -15.62
C GLY A 609 -14.47 17.62 -15.35
N PRO A 610 -14.70 18.39 -14.28
CA PRO A 610 -13.83 19.54 -13.97
C PRO A 610 -12.40 19.09 -13.62
N PRO A 611 -11.34 19.66 -14.23
CA PRO A 611 -9.95 19.34 -13.87
C PRO A 611 -9.57 19.92 -12.50
N GLU A 612 -8.69 19.23 -11.76
CA GLU A 612 -8.28 19.58 -10.40
C GLU A 612 -6.84 20.08 -10.32
N SER A 613 -6.03 19.68 -11.29
CA SER A 613 -4.59 19.85 -11.26
C SER A 613 -4.03 20.29 -12.62
N ALA A 614 -2.83 20.88 -12.58
CA ALA A 614 -2.09 21.20 -13.80
C ALA A 614 -1.71 19.94 -14.62
N SER A 615 -1.74 18.74 -14.03
CA SER A 615 -1.57 17.47 -14.75
C SER A 615 -2.76 17.17 -15.66
N ASP A 616 -3.97 17.40 -15.15
CA ASP A 616 -5.22 17.12 -15.87
C ASP A 616 -5.34 18.03 -17.08
N GLU A 617 -5.00 19.32 -16.89
CA GLU A 617 -4.91 20.29 -17.99
C GLU A 617 -3.89 19.88 -19.06
N ARG A 618 -2.75 19.29 -18.66
CA ARG A 618 -1.75 18.77 -19.61
C ARG A 618 -2.27 17.56 -20.37
N LEU A 619 -3.00 16.66 -19.71
CA LEU A 619 -3.62 15.51 -20.36
C LEU A 619 -4.65 15.97 -21.41
N LEU A 620 -5.53 16.91 -21.04
CA LEU A 620 -6.50 17.49 -21.97
C LEU A 620 -5.81 18.20 -23.15
N ALA A 621 -4.74 18.95 -22.90
CA ALA A 621 -3.97 19.60 -23.96
C ALA A 621 -3.29 18.58 -24.90
N ARG A 622 -2.85 17.42 -24.40
CA ARG A 622 -2.30 16.33 -25.23
C ARG A 622 -3.38 15.69 -26.11
N LEU A 623 -4.57 15.44 -25.55
CA LEU A 623 -5.73 14.95 -26.30
C LEU A 623 -6.15 15.94 -27.39
N GLU A 624 -6.17 17.23 -27.08
CA GLU A 624 -6.46 18.29 -28.04
C GLU A 624 -5.39 18.36 -29.16
N ALA A 625 -4.11 18.28 -28.79
CA ALA A 625 -3.00 18.27 -29.73
C ALA A 625 -3.02 17.05 -30.67
N ALA A 626 -3.54 15.91 -30.21
CA ALA A 626 -3.78 14.71 -31.01
C ALA A 626 -4.98 14.83 -31.97
N GLY A 627 -5.75 15.93 -31.86
CA GLY A 627 -6.87 16.25 -32.74
C GLY A 627 -8.26 16.03 -32.12
N ALA A 628 -8.34 15.69 -30.84
CA ALA A 628 -9.62 15.50 -30.16
C ALA A 628 -10.27 16.85 -29.79
N ARG A 629 -11.60 16.93 -29.89
CA ARG A 629 -12.36 18.10 -29.42
C ARG A 629 -12.64 17.96 -27.93
N ILE A 630 -12.10 18.87 -27.11
CA ILE A 630 -12.28 18.87 -25.66
C ILE A 630 -13.53 19.65 -25.26
N VAL A 631 -14.38 19.06 -24.41
CA VAL A 631 -15.64 19.64 -23.94
C VAL A 631 -15.84 19.31 -22.46
N GLU A 632 -15.95 20.35 -21.62
CA GLU A 632 -16.31 20.17 -20.21
C GLU A 632 -17.81 19.82 -20.09
N ALA A 633 -18.12 18.77 -19.32
CA ALA A 633 -19.45 18.23 -19.18
C ALA A 633 -20.28 18.99 -18.14
N THR A 634 -21.49 19.38 -18.52
CA THR A 634 -22.45 20.00 -17.60
C THR A 634 -23.86 19.42 -17.78
N ALA A 635 -24.62 19.38 -16.69
CA ALA A 635 -25.97 18.83 -16.64
C ALA A 635 -26.87 19.54 -17.68
N GLY A 636 -27.56 18.74 -18.49
CA GLY A 636 -28.41 19.21 -19.59
C GLY A 636 -27.76 19.07 -20.97
N MET A 637 -26.44 18.90 -21.06
CA MET A 637 -25.79 18.55 -22.32
C MET A 637 -26.29 17.20 -22.84
N ALA A 638 -26.43 17.08 -24.16
CA ALA A 638 -26.92 15.87 -24.81
C ALA A 638 -26.33 15.73 -26.22
N GLY A 639 -26.28 14.50 -26.70
CA GLY A 639 -25.85 14.18 -28.05
C GLY A 639 -26.24 12.77 -28.45
N PHE A 640 -25.62 12.30 -29.53
CA PHE A 640 -25.83 10.95 -30.06
C PHE A 640 -24.50 10.21 -30.15
N LEU A 641 -24.54 8.91 -29.87
CA LEU A 641 -23.52 7.93 -30.17
C LEU A 641 -24.13 6.96 -31.18
N GLY A 642 -23.82 7.14 -32.47
CA GLY A 642 -24.53 6.44 -33.54
C GLY A 642 -26.04 6.75 -33.47
N GLU A 643 -26.85 5.73 -33.18
CA GLU A 643 -28.31 5.88 -33.01
C GLU A 643 -28.73 6.05 -31.54
N ALA A 644 -27.83 5.83 -30.58
CA ALA A 644 -28.11 5.98 -29.16
C ALA A 644 -28.03 7.44 -28.71
N ARG A 645 -29.02 7.93 -27.98
CA ARG A 645 -29.00 9.27 -27.38
C ARG A 645 -28.36 9.20 -26.01
N TRP A 646 -27.41 10.09 -25.73
CA TRP A 646 -26.85 10.29 -24.39
C TRP A 646 -27.21 11.68 -23.85
N ARG A 647 -27.32 11.79 -22.52
CA ARG A 647 -27.56 13.04 -21.79
C ARG A 647 -26.76 13.07 -20.51
N VAL A 648 -26.08 14.18 -20.26
CA VAL A 648 -25.38 14.47 -19.01
C VAL A 648 -26.42 14.91 -17.97
N LEU A 649 -26.52 14.17 -16.87
CA LEU A 649 -27.39 14.48 -15.75
C LEU A 649 -26.66 15.23 -14.62
N TRP A 650 -25.33 15.10 -14.57
CA TRP A 650 -24.42 15.66 -13.56
C TRP A 650 -23.01 15.75 -14.15
N PRO A 651 -22.12 16.69 -13.75
CA PRO A 651 -22.27 17.73 -12.72
C PRO A 651 -23.06 18.95 -13.18
N ARG A 652 -23.57 19.73 -12.23
CA ARG A 652 -24.16 21.05 -12.55
C ARG A 652 -23.06 22.07 -12.77
N ALA A 653 -23.19 22.89 -13.81
CA ALA A 653 -22.27 23.99 -14.07
C ALA A 653 -22.09 24.89 -12.84
N ASP A 654 -20.86 25.28 -12.54
CA ASP A 654 -20.49 26.20 -11.45
C ASP A 654 -20.97 25.79 -10.04
N SER A 655 -21.24 24.50 -9.82
CA SER A 655 -21.71 23.99 -8.54
C SER A 655 -20.63 24.05 -7.46
N ARG A 656 -20.69 25.03 -6.57
CA ARG A 656 -19.77 25.15 -5.41
C ARG A 656 -20.03 24.14 -4.30
N ALA A 657 -21.20 23.51 -4.29
CA ALA A 657 -21.62 22.55 -3.26
C ALA A 657 -20.96 21.17 -3.43
N PHE A 658 -20.44 20.88 -4.63
CA PHE A 658 -19.80 19.63 -4.99
C PHE A 658 -18.52 20.00 -5.73
N PRO A 659 -17.38 20.14 -5.03
CA PRO A 659 -16.12 20.48 -5.67
C PRO A 659 -15.73 19.41 -6.69
N SER A 660 -14.78 19.75 -7.54
CA SER A 660 -14.14 18.83 -8.49
C SER A 660 -13.66 17.54 -7.80
N GLY A 661 -13.64 16.44 -8.55
CA GLY A 661 -13.37 15.09 -8.05
C GLY A 661 -14.58 14.18 -8.10
N ASN A 662 -14.61 13.17 -7.22
CA ASN A 662 -15.65 12.13 -7.19
C ASN A 662 -17.08 12.66 -7.26
N ASP A 663 -17.41 13.69 -6.47
CA ASP A 663 -18.75 14.28 -6.41
C ASP A 663 -19.11 15.17 -7.62
N ALA A 664 -18.13 15.47 -8.47
CA ALA A 664 -18.33 16.14 -9.77
C ALA A 664 -18.29 15.15 -10.95
N SER A 665 -18.25 13.84 -10.69
CA SER A 665 -18.24 12.80 -11.72
C SER A 665 -19.38 12.97 -12.74
N ILE A 666 -19.08 12.80 -14.02
CA ILE A 666 -20.11 12.81 -15.07
C ILE A 666 -21.10 11.66 -14.84
N VAL A 667 -22.39 11.99 -14.75
CA VAL A 667 -23.49 11.00 -14.80
C VAL A 667 -24.17 11.03 -16.16
N LEU A 668 -24.29 9.87 -16.79
CA LEU A 668 -24.89 9.73 -18.13
C LEU A 668 -26.19 8.91 -18.11
N ASP A 669 -27.20 9.40 -18.82
CA ASP A 669 -28.38 8.66 -19.25
C ASP A 669 -28.23 8.31 -20.74
N VAL A 670 -28.21 7.02 -21.09
CA VAL A 670 -28.03 6.53 -22.46
C VAL A 670 -29.22 5.68 -22.88
N ARG A 671 -29.81 5.97 -24.06
CA ARG A 671 -31.01 5.28 -24.57
C ARG A 671 -30.98 5.04 -26.07
N GLY A 672 -31.52 3.89 -26.48
CA GLY A 672 -31.75 3.57 -27.89
C GLY A 672 -30.51 3.02 -28.59
N GLY A 673 -30.61 2.83 -29.90
CA GLY A 673 -29.49 2.38 -30.73
C GLY A 673 -28.89 1.02 -30.35
N GLY A 674 -29.69 0.12 -29.76
CA GLY A 674 -29.27 -1.22 -29.31
C GLY A 674 -28.55 -1.26 -27.95
N ILE A 675 -28.32 -0.12 -27.31
CA ILE A 675 -27.82 -0.04 -25.94
C ILE A 675 -29.02 -0.13 -24.99
N PRO A 676 -29.02 -1.04 -23.98
CA PRO A 676 -30.03 -1.03 -22.93
C PRO A 676 -30.13 0.35 -22.28
N THR A 677 -31.33 0.77 -21.88
CA THR A 677 -31.49 2.05 -21.18
C THR A 677 -30.60 2.08 -19.93
N SER A 678 -29.57 2.90 -19.95
CA SER A 678 -28.45 2.83 -19.02
C SER A 678 -28.32 4.11 -18.20
N LEU A 679 -28.04 3.97 -16.91
CA LEU A 679 -27.64 5.05 -16.01
C LEU A 679 -26.22 4.80 -15.53
N LEU A 680 -25.28 5.66 -15.90
CA LEU A 680 -23.87 5.56 -15.53
C LEU A 680 -23.59 6.57 -14.42
N LEU A 681 -23.37 6.11 -13.19
CA LEU A 681 -23.36 6.98 -12.01
C LEU A 681 -22.01 7.63 -11.68
N GLY A 682 -20.93 7.30 -12.40
CA GLY A 682 -19.57 7.76 -12.05
C GLY A 682 -19.23 7.39 -10.61
N ASP A 683 -18.55 8.28 -9.88
CA ASP A 683 -18.10 8.04 -8.51
C ASP A 683 -18.78 8.94 -7.47
N LEU A 684 -20.01 9.37 -7.79
CA LEU A 684 -20.84 10.17 -6.91
C LEU A 684 -21.04 9.51 -5.54
N SER A 685 -20.78 10.26 -4.46
CA SER A 685 -21.18 9.87 -3.10
C SER A 685 -22.70 9.95 -2.89
N ALA A 686 -23.20 9.51 -1.74
CA ALA A 686 -24.65 9.51 -1.48
C ALA A 686 -25.26 10.93 -1.51
N SER A 687 -24.49 11.98 -1.26
CA SER A 687 -24.97 13.37 -1.23
C SER A 687 -25.37 13.93 -2.61
N PRO A 688 -24.50 13.92 -3.65
CA PRO A 688 -24.89 14.27 -5.00
C PRO A 688 -25.89 13.26 -5.60
N GLN A 689 -25.86 11.98 -5.24
CA GLN A 689 -26.91 11.02 -5.62
C GLN A 689 -28.31 11.48 -5.13
N ARG A 690 -28.40 11.93 -3.86
CA ARG A 690 -29.63 12.54 -3.31
C ARG A 690 -30.09 13.75 -4.08
N ALA A 691 -29.15 14.64 -4.42
CA ALA A 691 -29.44 15.86 -5.16
C ALA A 691 -29.93 15.54 -6.58
N LEU A 692 -29.34 14.54 -7.22
CA LEU A 692 -29.75 14.04 -8.53
C LEU A 692 -31.16 13.44 -8.49
N VAL A 693 -31.47 12.59 -7.51
CA VAL A 693 -32.83 12.05 -7.29
C VAL A 693 -33.83 13.18 -7.05
N ALA A 694 -33.51 14.12 -6.16
CA ALA A 694 -34.38 15.24 -5.83
C ALA A 694 -34.60 16.21 -7.01
N SER A 695 -33.68 16.24 -7.98
CA SER A 695 -33.81 17.08 -9.18
C SER A 695 -34.94 16.63 -10.11
N GLY A 696 -35.39 15.37 -10.00
CA GLY A 696 -36.36 14.79 -10.94
C GLY A 696 -35.82 14.57 -12.35
N SER A 697 -34.50 14.66 -12.55
CA SER A 697 -33.87 14.54 -13.88
C SER A 697 -33.74 13.08 -14.37
N LEU A 698 -33.91 12.11 -13.46
CA LEU A 698 -33.92 10.68 -13.79
C LEU A 698 -35.22 10.31 -14.52
N ALA A 699 -35.12 9.45 -15.53
CA ALA A 699 -36.25 8.97 -16.32
C ALA A 699 -36.39 7.43 -16.25
N PRO A 700 -36.68 6.86 -15.08
CA PRO A 700 -36.78 5.40 -14.94
C PRO A 700 -37.89 4.80 -15.83
N PRO A 701 -37.83 3.48 -16.14
CA PRO A 701 -36.86 2.50 -15.63
C PRO A 701 -35.51 2.53 -16.36
N TYR A 702 -34.45 2.11 -15.68
CA TYR A 702 -33.14 1.84 -16.25
C TYR A 702 -32.89 0.34 -16.25
N ALA A 703 -32.55 -0.21 -17.41
CA ALA A 703 -32.30 -1.65 -17.54
C ALA A 703 -30.87 -2.01 -17.08
N LEU A 704 -29.93 -1.07 -17.21
CA LEU A 704 -28.54 -1.19 -16.80
C LEU A 704 -28.14 -0.01 -15.91
N VAL A 705 -27.42 -0.27 -14.81
CA VAL A 705 -26.80 0.76 -13.97
C VAL A 705 -25.32 0.46 -13.78
N LYS A 706 -24.43 1.42 -14.06
CA LYS A 706 -23.07 1.40 -13.49
C LYS A 706 -23.16 1.92 -12.07
N VAL A 707 -22.83 1.07 -11.11
CA VAL A 707 -22.93 1.36 -9.67
C VAL A 707 -21.91 2.44 -9.32
N ALA A 708 -22.29 3.42 -8.51
CA ALA A 708 -21.39 4.52 -8.22
C ALA A 708 -20.17 4.07 -7.39
N HIS A 709 -19.02 4.70 -7.59
CA HIS A 709 -17.85 4.59 -6.70
C HIS A 709 -17.41 3.15 -6.43
N HIS A 710 -17.34 2.35 -7.49
CA HIS A 710 -16.99 0.92 -7.44
C HIS A 710 -17.85 0.09 -6.46
N GLY A 711 -19.02 0.59 -6.06
CA GLY A 711 -19.87 -0.01 -5.03
C GLY A 711 -19.42 0.28 -3.59
N SER A 712 -18.85 1.45 -3.31
CA SER A 712 -18.49 1.92 -1.96
C SER A 712 -19.67 1.91 -0.97
N ALA A 713 -19.42 2.22 0.30
CA ALA A 713 -20.48 2.27 1.31
C ALA A 713 -21.32 3.55 1.22
N ASP A 714 -20.80 4.59 0.56
CA ASP A 714 -21.40 5.91 0.50
C ASP A 714 -22.37 6.02 -0.69
N GLN A 715 -23.50 5.30 -0.57
CA GLN A 715 -24.52 5.17 -1.60
C GLN A 715 -25.88 5.63 -1.07
N ASP A 716 -26.75 6.20 -1.91
CA ASP A 716 -28.17 6.39 -1.60
C ASP A 716 -29.00 5.26 -2.21
N PRO A 717 -29.53 4.29 -1.43
CA PRO A 717 -30.34 3.19 -1.94
C PRO A 717 -31.51 3.63 -2.82
N ARG A 718 -32.07 4.83 -2.59
CA ARG A 718 -33.23 5.33 -3.33
C ARG A 718 -32.96 5.54 -4.82
N ILE A 719 -31.71 5.83 -5.22
CA ILE A 719 -31.39 5.98 -6.63
C ILE A 719 -31.54 4.65 -7.37
N TYR A 720 -31.14 3.54 -6.72
CA TYR A 720 -31.26 2.19 -7.24
C TYR A 720 -32.71 1.69 -7.20
N GLU A 721 -33.45 2.00 -6.12
CA GLU A 721 -34.89 1.70 -6.01
C GLU A 721 -35.73 2.39 -7.08
N LEU A 722 -35.39 3.64 -7.42
CA LEU A 722 -36.02 4.37 -8.52
C LEU A 722 -35.60 3.83 -9.88
N ALA A 723 -34.32 3.51 -10.04
CA ALA A 723 -33.79 3.01 -11.31
C ALA A 723 -34.34 1.63 -11.68
N LYS A 724 -34.50 0.73 -10.70
CA LYS A 724 -34.91 -0.68 -10.85
C LYS A 724 -34.09 -1.42 -11.91
N PRO A 725 -32.75 -1.48 -11.78
CA PRO A 725 -31.88 -2.13 -12.75
C PRO A 725 -32.19 -3.62 -12.91
N ALA A 726 -32.24 -4.09 -14.16
CA ALA A 726 -32.20 -5.52 -14.45
C ALA A 726 -30.77 -6.08 -14.35
N VAL A 727 -29.78 -5.23 -14.64
CA VAL A 727 -28.35 -5.51 -14.52
C VAL A 727 -27.65 -4.34 -13.82
N ALA A 728 -26.76 -4.64 -12.88
CA ALA A 728 -25.90 -3.67 -12.22
C ALA A 728 -24.43 -4.04 -12.43
N LEU A 729 -23.64 -3.12 -12.98
CA LEU A 729 -22.21 -3.32 -13.23
C LEU A 729 -21.39 -2.67 -12.12
N VAL A 730 -20.47 -3.45 -11.56
CA VAL A 730 -19.50 -3.02 -10.57
C VAL A 730 -18.12 -3.32 -11.15
N MET A 731 -17.40 -2.29 -11.57
CA MET A 731 -16.00 -2.42 -11.97
C MET A 731 -15.13 -2.22 -10.74
N VAL A 732 -14.24 -3.17 -10.47
CA VAL A 732 -13.37 -3.26 -9.30
C VAL A 732 -12.26 -4.29 -9.57
N GLY A 733 -11.09 -4.15 -8.94
CA GLY A 733 -9.97 -5.06 -9.12
C GLY A 733 -10.03 -6.30 -8.20
N ALA A 734 -9.47 -7.43 -8.65
CA ALA A 734 -9.36 -8.64 -7.82
C ALA A 734 -8.46 -8.42 -6.58
N ASP A 735 -7.41 -7.61 -6.71
CA ASP A 735 -6.50 -7.25 -5.61
C ASP A 735 -6.93 -5.98 -4.85
N ASN A 736 -8.22 -5.63 -4.90
CA ASN A 736 -8.74 -4.41 -4.30
C ASN A 736 -8.56 -4.39 -2.76
N THR A 737 -7.83 -3.41 -2.25
CA THR A 737 -7.61 -3.19 -0.80
C THR A 737 -8.58 -2.18 -0.17
N PHE A 738 -9.37 -1.46 -0.96
CA PHE A 738 -10.37 -0.48 -0.50
C PHE A 738 -11.64 -1.14 0.08
N GLY A 739 -11.78 -2.46 -0.10
CA GLY A 739 -12.92 -3.22 0.40
C GLY A 739 -14.22 -2.91 -0.35
N HIS A 740 -14.13 -2.58 -1.65
CA HIS A 740 -15.25 -2.42 -2.57
C HIS A 740 -15.40 -3.68 -3.44
N PRO A 741 -16.60 -3.97 -3.98
CA PRO A 741 -17.88 -3.43 -3.56
C PRO A 741 -18.23 -3.84 -2.13
N ARG A 742 -18.98 -2.98 -1.45
CA ARG A 742 -19.46 -3.21 -0.09
C ARG A 742 -20.68 -4.12 -0.10
N VAL A 743 -20.77 -4.99 0.90
CA VAL A 743 -21.87 -5.96 1.03
C VAL A 743 -23.22 -5.24 1.14
N GLU A 744 -23.26 -4.07 1.76
CA GLU A 744 -24.46 -3.25 1.88
C GLU A 744 -24.99 -2.82 0.50
N THR A 745 -24.09 -2.38 -0.39
CA THR A 745 -24.43 -1.97 -1.76
C THR A 745 -24.89 -3.15 -2.60
N LEU A 746 -24.19 -4.28 -2.51
CA LEU A 746 -24.60 -5.53 -3.18
C LEU A 746 -25.98 -6.00 -2.70
N SER A 747 -26.22 -5.93 -1.38
CA SER A 747 -27.50 -6.33 -0.79
C SER A 747 -28.66 -5.49 -1.32
N VAL A 748 -28.48 -4.17 -1.51
CA VAL A 748 -29.50 -3.30 -2.12
C VAL A 748 -29.83 -3.76 -3.54
N LEU A 749 -28.82 -4.05 -4.35
CA LEU A 749 -29.01 -4.49 -5.74
C LEU A 749 -29.67 -5.88 -5.83
N GLU A 750 -29.27 -6.81 -4.97
CA GLU A 750 -29.85 -8.15 -4.88
C GLU A 750 -31.32 -8.12 -4.42
N HIS A 751 -31.67 -7.29 -3.43
CA HIS A 751 -33.06 -7.12 -2.98
C HIS A 751 -33.97 -6.56 -4.08
N LEU A 752 -33.40 -5.76 -4.99
CA LEU A 752 -34.10 -5.25 -6.17
C LEU A 752 -34.19 -6.28 -7.31
N GLY A 753 -33.57 -7.45 -7.17
CA GLY A 753 -33.54 -8.50 -8.19
C GLY A 753 -32.58 -8.23 -9.34
N ALA A 754 -31.64 -7.29 -9.20
CA ALA A 754 -30.68 -6.97 -10.24
C ALA A 754 -29.62 -8.08 -10.37
N ARG A 755 -29.28 -8.46 -11.61
CA ARG A 755 -28.11 -9.32 -11.85
C ARG A 755 -26.85 -8.47 -11.79
N VAL A 756 -25.99 -8.73 -10.79
CA VAL A 756 -24.75 -7.99 -10.61
C VAL A 756 -23.65 -8.61 -11.48
N GLY A 757 -22.97 -7.82 -12.32
CA GLY A 757 -21.74 -8.23 -13.02
C GLY A 757 -20.55 -7.51 -12.40
N ARG A 758 -19.53 -8.27 -11.98
CA ARG A 758 -18.37 -7.72 -11.26
C ARG A 758 -17.06 -8.08 -11.94
N THR A 759 -16.20 -7.12 -12.24
CA THR A 759 -14.95 -7.41 -12.97
C THR A 759 -13.94 -8.21 -12.15
N ASP A 760 -13.92 -8.04 -10.83
CA ASP A 760 -13.04 -8.80 -9.92
C ASP A 760 -13.33 -10.31 -9.89
N GLN A 761 -14.57 -10.71 -10.19
CA GLN A 761 -14.99 -12.11 -10.18
C GLN A 761 -15.21 -12.67 -11.58
N ASP A 762 -15.80 -11.86 -12.45
CA ASP A 762 -16.29 -12.28 -13.77
C ASP A 762 -15.28 -11.96 -14.88
N GLY A 763 -14.20 -11.23 -14.59
CA GLY A 763 -13.29 -10.66 -15.58
C GLY A 763 -14.02 -9.64 -16.45
N LEU A 764 -13.87 -9.75 -17.77
CA LEU A 764 -14.62 -8.91 -18.69
C LEU A 764 -16.13 -9.26 -18.68
N VAL A 765 -16.99 -8.24 -18.54
CA VAL A 765 -18.46 -8.39 -18.51
C VAL A 765 -19.09 -7.73 -19.73
N VAL A 766 -19.95 -8.46 -20.45
CA VAL A 766 -20.58 -8.02 -21.71
C VAL A 766 -22.09 -7.97 -21.55
N VAL A 767 -22.70 -6.90 -22.04
CA VAL A 767 -24.14 -6.67 -21.96
C VAL A 767 -24.70 -6.25 -23.32
N TRP A 768 -25.89 -6.74 -23.65
CA TRP A 768 -26.65 -6.33 -24.84
C TRP A 768 -28.16 -6.37 -24.61
N GLN A 769 -28.89 -5.66 -25.46
CA GLN A 769 -30.35 -5.70 -25.48
C GLN A 769 -30.83 -6.98 -26.19
N GLU A 770 -31.70 -7.75 -25.55
CA GLU A 770 -32.29 -8.98 -26.10
C GLU A 770 -33.82 -8.92 -26.00
N GLY A 771 -34.48 -8.51 -27.09
CA GLY A 771 -35.91 -8.20 -27.09
C GLY A 771 -36.23 -7.06 -26.12
N ASP A 772 -37.22 -7.26 -25.24
CA ASP A 772 -37.55 -6.34 -24.15
C ASP A 772 -36.65 -6.52 -22.91
N GLY A 773 -35.74 -7.50 -22.91
CA GLY A 773 -34.83 -7.83 -21.82
C GLY A 773 -33.37 -7.41 -22.07
N VAL A 774 -32.52 -7.68 -21.08
CA VAL A 774 -31.06 -7.44 -21.15
C VAL A 774 -30.35 -8.76 -20.96
N ALA A 775 -29.38 -9.07 -21.81
CA ALA A 775 -28.53 -10.23 -21.66
C ALA A 775 -27.17 -9.84 -21.07
N LEU A 776 -26.56 -10.77 -20.33
CA LEU A 776 -25.33 -10.58 -19.57
C LEU A 776 -24.44 -11.80 -19.79
N TRP A 777 -23.22 -11.58 -20.28
CA TRP A 777 -22.18 -12.60 -20.43
C TRP A 777 -20.96 -12.21 -19.59
N ARG A 778 -20.25 -13.22 -19.08
CA ARG A 778 -19.15 -13.10 -18.12
C ARG A 778 -17.98 -13.98 -18.59
N GLU A 779 -16.77 -13.44 -18.61
CA GLU A 779 -15.57 -14.16 -19.05
C GLU A 779 -15.26 -15.36 -18.14
N GLY A 780 -15.49 -15.24 -16.83
CA GLY A 780 -15.29 -16.30 -15.83
C GLY A 780 -16.46 -17.29 -15.64
N GLY A 781 -17.57 -17.15 -16.37
CA GLY A 781 -18.83 -17.88 -16.10
C GLY A 781 -18.96 -19.26 -16.75
N ALA A 782 -19.36 -20.28 -15.97
CA ALA A 782 -19.79 -21.58 -16.46
C ALA A 782 -21.06 -21.48 -17.35
N VAL A 783 -21.19 -22.41 -18.31
CA VAL A 783 -22.26 -22.51 -19.33
C VAL A 783 -23.67 -22.41 -18.70
N PRO A 784 -24.63 -21.67 -19.29
CA PRO A 784 -26.00 -21.61 -18.77
C PRO A 784 -26.73 -22.92 -19.03
N GLU A 785 -27.37 -23.50 -18.00
CA GLU A 785 -28.43 -24.48 -18.19
C GLU A 785 -29.63 -23.80 -18.85
N THR A 786 -29.87 -24.12 -20.12
CA THR A 786 -31.09 -23.76 -20.84
C THR A 786 -32.29 -24.45 -20.19
N GLY A 787 -33.31 -23.66 -19.85
CA GLY A 787 -34.55 -24.15 -19.25
C GLY A 787 -35.30 -25.16 -20.10
N ALA A 788 -35.79 -26.21 -19.45
CA ALA A 788 -36.91 -27.02 -19.92
C ALA A 788 -37.84 -27.28 -18.72
N GLY A 789 -39.10 -26.89 -18.87
CA GLY A 789 -40.11 -26.92 -17.81
C GLY A 789 -40.53 -28.34 -17.38
N GLY A 790 -41.11 -28.42 -16.19
CA GLY A 790 -41.77 -29.63 -15.71
C GLY A 790 -42.25 -29.51 -14.27
N SER A 791 -43.55 -29.30 -14.10
CA SER A 791 -44.27 -29.36 -12.83
C SER A 791 -44.03 -30.67 -12.04
N ARG A 792 -43.98 -30.60 -10.71
CA ARG A 792 -44.78 -31.45 -9.78
C ARG A 792 -44.51 -31.11 -8.30
N GLY A 793 -45.58 -31.13 -7.51
CA GLY A 793 -45.64 -30.75 -6.10
C GLY A 793 -45.11 -31.78 -5.08
N PRO A 794 -45.34 -31.54 -3.77
CA PRO A 794 -44.54 -32.11 -2.67
C PRO A 794 -45.19 -33.33 -1.99
N PRO A 795 -44.39 -34.12 -1.24
CA PRO A 795 -44.85 -34.65 0.07
C PRO A 795 -43.72 -34.61 1.14
N SER A 796 -43.93 -34.12 2.35
CA SER A 796 -44.58 -34.71 3.55
C SER A 796 -43.81 -35.84 4.28
N ALA A 797 -43.55 -35.56 5.55
CA ALA A 797 -42.96 -36.32 6.66
C ALA A 797 -43.27 -37.82 6.82
N SER A 798 -42.31 -38.56 7.41
CA SER A 798 -42.51 -39.36 8.65
C SER A 798 -41.21 -40.05 9.15
N ASP A 799 -40.91 -39.76 10.41
CA ASP A 799 -40.08 -40.42 11.46
C ASP A 799 -40.18 -41.97 11.58
N PRO A 800 -39.55 -42.68 12.56
CA PRO A 800 -38.22 -42.57 13.22
C PRO A 800 -37.61 -43.97 13.58
N VAL A 801 -36.76 -44.02 14.65
CA VAL A 801 -36.31 -45.16 15.52
C VAL A 801 -34.79 -45.43 15.39
N GLY A 802 -33.95 -45.49 16.43
CA GLY A 802 -34.09 -45.34 17.89
C GLY A 802 -32.92 -46.04 18.62
N ARG A 803 -32.71 -45.67 19.90
CA ARG A 803 -32.09 -46.46 21.01
C ARG A 803 -30.55 -46.72 20.94
N LEU A 804 -29.78 -46.81 22.03
CA LEU A 804 -29.95 -46.75 23.50
C LEU A 804 -28.56 -46.94 24.18
N VAL A 805 -28.48 -46.58 25.48
CA VAL A 805 -27.54 -47.06 26.55
C VAL A 805 -26.08 -46.53 26.48
N GLY A 806 -25.44 -46.09 27.57
CA GLY A 806 -25.82 -45.98 28.98
C GLY A 806 -24.64 -45.61 29.90
N MET A 807 -24.97 -44.85 30.94
CA MET A 807 -24.51 -44.90 32.34
C MET A 807 -23.16 -45.55 32.71
N ALA A 808 -22.31 -44.81 33.45
CA ALA A 808 -21.99 -45.09 34.86
C ALA A 808 -21.09 -43.99 35.47
N ALA A 809 -21.20 -43.82 36.79
CA ALA A 809 -20.77 -42.67 37.58
C ALA A 809 -19.51 -42.95 38.43
N ALA A 810 -18.83 -41.89 38.90
CA ALA A 810 -18.19 -41.87 40.22
C ALA A 810 -17.97 -40.42 40.72
N ARG A 811 -18.28 -40.19 42.00
CA ARG A 811 -18.25 -38.92 42.74
C ARG A 811 -16.96 -38.78 43.58
N SER A 812 -16.56 -37.54 43.88
CA SER A 812 -15.99 -37.07 45.17
C SER A 812 -15.46 -35.63 45.01
N THR A 813 -16.27 -34.57 45.18
CA THR A 813 -16.37 -33.70 46.38
C THR A 813 -15.06 -33.16 46.97
N THR A 814 -14.86 -31.84 46.89
CA THR A 814 -14.75 -30.93 48.05
C THR A 814 -14.84 -29.46 47.60
N ALA A 815 -15.38 -28.63 48.49
CA ALA A 815 -16.01 -27.35 48.20
C ALA A 815 -15.11 -26.14 48.50
N GLY A 816 -15.43 -24.99 47.88
CA GLY A 816 -14.91 -23.67 48.26
C GLY A 816 -15.75 -22.54 47.67
N ARG A 817 -16.50 -21.84 48.53
CA ARG A 817 -17.45 -20.73 48.28
C ARG A 817 -16.76 -19.54 47.59
N SER A 818 -17.40 -18.77 46.71
CA SER A 818 -18.27 -17.59 46.96
C SER A 818 -18.28 -16.79 45.65
N ALA A 819 -19.23 -15.97 45.20
CA ALA A 819 -20.55 -15.55 45.64
C ALA A 819 -21.22 -14.95 44.39
N SER A 820 -22.54 -15.12 44.28
CA SER A 820 -23.35 -14.54 43.22
C SER A 820 -23.72 -13.09 43.55
N SER A 821 -23.81 -12.23 42.53
CA SER A 821 -24.71 -11.08 42.55
C SER A 821 -25.65 -11.16 41.34
N ARG A 822 -26.94 -11.16 41.66
CA ARG A 822 -28.08 -11.22 40.74
C ARG A 822 -28.62 -9.81 40.50
N GLY A 823 -29.12 -9.55 39.29
CA GLY A 823 -30.16 -8.56 39.00
C GLY A 823 -30.32 -8.35 37.48
N ARG A 824 -31.13 -9.15 36.75
CA ARG A 824 -32.55 -8.91 36.35
C ARG A 824 -32.80 -7.46 35.88
N GLY A 825 -33.31 -7.14 34.69
CA GLY A 825 -33.89 -7.80 33.49
C GLY A 825 -34.46 -6.65 32.61
N GLY A 826 -34.92 -6.76 31.36
CA GLY A 826 -35.02 -7.81 30.34
C GLY A 826 -35.74 -7.24 29.10
N ALA A 827 -35.59 -7.90 27.93
CA ALA A 827 -36.53 -7.97 26.79
C ALA A 827 -35.89 -8.83 25.67
N ARG A 828 -36.11 -10.16 25.69
CA ARG A 828 -36.99 -10.95 24.80
C ARG A 828 -36.57 -11.05 23.32
N GLY A 829 -35.84 -12.13 23.03
CA GLY A 829 -35.75 -12.86 21.76
C GLY A 829 -35.15 -14.24 22.08
N GLY A 830 -35.82 -15.34 21.71
CA GLY A 830 -35.53 -16.69 22.24
C GLY A 830 -34.11 -17.18 21.98
N ALA A 831 -33.39 -17.52 23.04
CA ALA A 831 -32.06 -18.15 22.97
C ALA A 831 -32.14 -19.60 23.48
N THR A 832 -31.64 -20.53 22.67
CA THR A 832 -31.28 -21.90 23.06
C THR A 832 -30.27 -21.84 24.24
N ARG A 833 -30.47 -22.64 25.29
CA ARG A 833 -29.50 -22.73 26.40
C ARG A 833 -28.20 -23.32 25.85
N SER A 834 -27.10 -22.55 25.94
CA SER A 834 -25.75 -23.04 25.62
C SER A 834 -25.36 -24.16 26.58
N ALA A 835 -24.88 -25.29 26.04
CA ALA A 835 -24.41 -26.47 26.78
C ALA A 835 -22.92 -26.36 27.18
N ILE A 836 -22.17 -25.42 26.59
CA ILE A 836 -20.78 -25.12 26.91
C ILE A 836 -20.65 -24.02 27.98
N PRO A 837 -19.53 -23.96 28.73
CA PRO A 837 -19.29 -22.88 29.68
C PRO A 837 -19.28 -21.51 29.00
N GLN A 838 -20.02 -20.55 29.57
CA GLN A 838 -19.97 -19.14 29.18
C GLN A 838 -19.07 -18.37 30.14
N LEU A 839 -17.96 -17.85 29.61
CA LEU A 839 -16.94 -17.12 30.36
C LEU A 839 -17.10 -15.61 30.16
N SER A 840 -16.61 -14.86 31.14
CA SER A 840 -16.51 -13.40 31.04
C SER A 840 -15.37 -13.03 30.10
N TRP A 841 -15.57 -12.02 29.25
CA TRP A 841 -14.49 -11.49 28.41
C TRP A 841 -13.31 -10.91 29.21
N ARG A 842 -13.52 -10.62 30.50
CA ARG A 842 -12.48 -10.17 31.44
C ARG A 842 -11.64 -11.30 32.03
N ASP A 843 -12.12 -12.55 31.95
CA ASP A 843 -11.42 -13.73 32.44
C ASP A 843 -11.54 -14.87 31.42
N PRO A 844 -10.93 -14.70 30.23
CA PRO A 844 -10.98 -15.70 29.18
C PRO A 844 -10.05 -16.88 29.52
N GLN A 845 -10.51 -18.10 29.25
CA GLN A 845 -9.74 -19.33 29.47
C GLN A 845 -9.54 -20.07 28.15
N PRO A 846 -8.40 -20.73 27.91
CA PRO A 846 -8.20 -21.52 26.71
C PRO A 846 -9.06 -22.79 26.72
N ALA A 847 -9.45 -23.22 25.52
CA ALA A 847 -10.12 -24.48 25.25
C ALA A 847 -9.82 -24.89 23.80
N PRO A 848 -9.99 -26.16 23.40
CA PRO A 848 -9.77 -26.57 22.01
C PRO A 848 -10.53 -25.69 21.00
N ILE A 849 -11.74 -25.26 21.36
CA ILE A 849 -12.54 -24.27 20.61
C ILE A 849 -12.94 -23.14 21.55
N VAL A 850 -12.69 -21.88 21.17
CA VAL A 850 -13.12 -20.69 21.91
C VAL A 850 -14.02 -19.84 21.01
N LEU A 851 -15.30 -19.75 21.32
CA LEU A 851 -16.24 -18.91 20.59
C LEU A 851 -16.30 -17.51 21.24
N VAL A 852 -15.82 -16.48 20.56
CA VAL A 852 -15.91 -15.09 21.03
C VAL A 852 -17.10 -14.42 20.34
N SER A 853 -18.22 -14.26 21.06
CA SER A 853 -19.50 -13.87 20.47
C SER A 853 -19.97 -12.48 20.91
N GLY A 854 -20.62 -11.73 20.02
CA GLY A 854 -21.29 -10.45 20.33
C GLY A 854 -20.60 -9.21 19.75
N PRO A 855 -21.29 -8.07 19.65
CA PRO A 855 -20.91 -6.98 18.75
C PRO A 855 -19.84 -6.04 19.32
N GLU A 856 -19.50 -6.16 20.61
CA GLU A 856 -18.56 -5.24 21.25
C GLU A 856 -17.11 -5.62 20.93
N GLU A 857 -16.45 -4.83 20.10
CA GLU A 857 -15.14 -5.16 19.51
C GLU A 857 -14.01 -5.08 20.53
N VAL A 858 -13.97 -4.02 21.34
CA VAL A 858 -12.96 -3.83 22.40
C VAL A 858 -12.95 -4.99 23.39
N CYS A 859 -14.14 -5.46 23.80
CA CYS A 859 -14.28 -6.60 24.70
C CYS A 859 -13.75 -7.90 24.06
N ALA A 860 -14.04 -8.09 22.78
CA ALA A 860 -13.64 -9.28 22.06
C ALA A 860 -12.14 -9.34 21.77
N GLU A 861 -11.53 -8.22 21.34
CA GLU A 861 -10.08 -8.14 21.13
C GLU A 861 -9.32 -8.45 22.42
N ARG A 862 -9.78 -7.91 23.56
CA ARG A 862 -9.21 -8.17 24.88
C ARG A 862 -9.38 -9.62 25.31
N ALA A 863 -10.54 -10.22 25.05
CA ALA A 863 -10.76 -11.65 25.31
C ALA A 863 -9.78 -12.52 24.51
N ILE A 864 -9.62 -12.23 23.22
CA ILE A 864 -8.70 -12.96 22.32
C ILE A 864 -7.25 -12.78 22.78
N ALA A 865 -6.85 -11.55 23.11
CA ALA A 865 -5.54 -11.25 23.67
C ALA A 865 -5.30 -12.01 24.98
N GLY A 866 -6.29 -12.08 25.87
CA GLY A 866 -6.20 -12.81 27.13
C GLY A 866 -5.98 -14.31 26.94
N VAL A 867 -6.68 -14.97 26.00
CA VAL A 867 -6.42 -16.38 25.68
C VAL A 867 -5.00 -16.59 25.13
N ARG A 868 -4.56 -15.70 24.23
CA ARG A 868 -3.19 -15.76 23.67
C ARG A 868 -2.14 -15.59 24.77
N ASP A 869 -2.33 -14.61 25.65
CA ASP A 869 -1.37 -14.29 26.69
C ASP A 869 -1.31 -15.41 27.74
N TYR A 870 -2.45 -16.05 28.04
CA TYR A 870 -2.49 -17.28 28.84
C TYR A 870 -1.67 -18.40 28.18
N LEU A 871 -1.91 -18.70 26.91
CA LEU A 871 -1.20 -19.77 26.20
C LEU A 871 0.31 -19.50 26.05
N ARG A 872 0.70 -18.24 25.85
CA ARG A 872 2.12 -17.83 25.82
C ARG A 872 2.80 -17.92 27.18
N ALA A 873 2.05 -17.73 28.26
CA ALA A 873 2.58 -17.88 29.61
C ALA A 873 2.81 -19.36 29.95
N GLU A 874 2.01 -20.28 29.41
CA GLU A 874 2.25 -21.72 29.52
C GLU A 874 3.40 -22.19 28.61
N ASP A 875 3.43 -21.72 27.36
CA ASP A 875 4.50 -22.06 26.40
C ASP A 875 4.91 -20.83 25.56
N PRO A 876 6.14 -20.31 25.76
CA PRO A 876 6.66 -19.19 24.98
C PRO A 876 6.81 -19.45 23.48
N SER A 877 6.80 -20.72 23.04
CA SER A 877 6.94 -21.12 21.63
C SER A 877 5.60 -21.13 20.86
N LEU A 878 4.50 -20.69 21.48
CA LEU A 878 3.15 -20.66 20.88
C LEU A 878 3.15 -20.08 19.44
N GLU A 879 2.75 -20.90 18.49
CA GLU A 879 2.56 -20.49 17.10
C GLU A 879 1.15 -19.91 16.92
N VAL A 880 1.06 -18.67 16.43
CA VAL A 880 -0.24 -17.98 16.21
C VAL A 880 -0.48 -17.83 14.72
N SER A 881 -1.62 -18.34 14.24
CA SER A 881 -2.07 -18.24 12.85
C SER A 881 -3.40 -17.49 12.77
N ASP A 882 -3.50 -16.57 11.83
CA ASP A 882 -4.72 -15.78 11.60
C ASP A 882 -5.42 -16.24 10.33
N LEU A 883 -6.72 -16.49 10.45
CA LEU A 883 -7.60 -16.82 9.34
C LEU A 883 -8.77 -15.84 9.29
N ARG A 884 -9.25 -15.58 8.09
CA ARG A 884 -10.53 -14.92 7.88
C ARG A 884 -11.51 -15.92 7.32
N ALA A 885 -12.71 -15.96 7.90
CA ALA A 885 -13.74 -16.90 7.46
C ALA A 885 -14.38 -16.49 6.11
N ASP A 886 -14.26 -15.22 5.71
CA ASP A 886 -14.85 -14.65 4.49
C ASP A 886 -14.08 -15.05 3.21
N ASP A 887 -12.75 -15.01 3.24
CA ASP A 887 -11.86 -15.39 2.11
C ASP A 887 -11.13 -16.73 2.34
N TYR A 888 -11.86 -17.71 2.88
CA TYR A 888 -11.28 -18.98 3.30
C TYR A 888 -11.13 -19.99 2.16
N ALA A 889 -9.91 -20.48 1.92
CA ALA A 889 -9.59 -21.57 1.00
C ALA A 889 -9.72 -22.97 1.65
N PRO A 890 -10.32 -23.98 0.99
CA PRO A 890 -10.46 -25.34 1.55
C PRO A 890 -9.13 -25.99 1.96
N GLY A 891 -9.12 -26.67 3.11
CA GLY A 891 -7.96 -27.38 3.68
C GLY A 891 -7.04 -26.54 4.55
N THR A 892 -7.28 -25.23 4.63
CA THR A 892 -6.40 -24.29 5.35
C THR A 892 -6.45 -24.51 6.87
N LEU A 893 -7.64 -24.70 7.45
CA LEU A 893 -7.87 -24.91 8.88
C LEU A 893 -7.16 -26.19 9.35
N LEU A 894 -7.28 -27.29 8.60
CA LEU A 894 -6.55 -28.52 8.89
C LEU A 894 -5.02 -28.33 8.80
N ALA A 895 -4.54 -27.58 7.80
CA ALA A 895 -3.11 -27.32 7.64
C ALA A 895 -2.53 -26.52 8.82
N VAL A 896 -3.19 -25.44 9.24
CA VAL A 896 -2.68 -24.58 10.31
C VAL A 896 -2.89 -25.15 11.72
N THR A 897 -3.81 -26.10 11.89
CA THR A 897 -4.03 -26.84 13.14
C THR A 897 -3.24 -28.14 13.23
N SER A 898 -2.53 -28.54 12.15
CA SER A 898 -1.78 -29.79 12.13
C SER A 898 -0.63 -29.81 13.16
N PRO A 899 -0.32 -30.94 13.82
CA PRO A 899 0.70 -30.97 14.86
C PRO A 899 2.09 -30.57 14.36
N SER A 900 2.81 -29.75 15.13
CA SER A 900 4.23 -29.44 14.84
C SER A 900 5.08 -30.71 15.06
N LEU A 901 6.11 -30.90 14.21
CA LEU A 901 7.15 -31.92 14.40
C LEU A 901 7.89 -31.78 15.75
N PHE A 902 7.84 -30.58 16.34
CA PHE A 902 8.48 -30.24 17.60
C PHE A 902 7.50 -30.11 18.78
N GLY A 903 6.21 -30.39 18.57
CA GLY A 903 5.19 -30.41 19.63
C GLY A 903 4.76 -29.04 20.16
N GLU A 904 5.07 -27.96 19.46
CA GLU A 904 4.69 -26.59 19.83
C GLU A 904 3.15 -26.42 19.79
N PRO A 905 2.54 -25.78 20.80
CA PRO A 905 1.10 -25.53 20.81
C PRO A 905 0.72 -24.49 19.75
N ARG A 906 -0.49 -24.61 19.22
CA ARG A 906 -0.99 -23.76 18.13
C ARG A 906 -2.21 -22.97 18.56
N LEU A 907 -2.23 -21.69 18.23
CA LEU A 907 -3.39 -20.82 18.38
C LEU A 907 -3.84 -20.33 17.00
N VAL A 908 -5.04 -20.72 16.59
CA VAL A 908 -5.65 -20.26 15.34
C VAL A 908 -6.75 -19.26 15.65
N ARG A 909 -6.62 -18.03 15.16
CA ARG A 909 -7.63 -16.97 15.35
C ARG A 909 -8.40 -16.80 14.06
N VAL A 910 -9.68 -17.14 14.08
CA VAL A 910 -10.56 -16.97 12.93
C VAL A 910 -11.46 -15.77 13.14
N SER A 911 -11.32 -14.78 12.27
CA SER A 911 -12.12 -13.56 12.25
C SER A 911 -13.25 -13.62 11.22
N GLY A 912 -14.30 -12.81 11.43
CA GLY A 912 -15.39 -12.64 10.46
C GLY A 912 -16.26 -13.88 10.27
N VAL A 913 -16.49 -14.70 11.30
CA VAL A 913 -17.29 -15.92 11.19
C VAL A 913 -18.75 -15.60 10.80
N GLU A 914 -19.26 -14.41 11.13
CA GLU A 914 -20.55 -13.92 10.66
C GLU A 914 -20.60 -13.60 9.15
N LYS A 915 -19.46 -13.66 8.45
CA LYS A 915 -19.35 -13.53 6.99
C LYS A 915 -18.76 -14.79 6.35
N CYS A 916 -18.81 -15.93 7.05
CA CYS A 916 -18.08 -17.12 6.61
C CYS A 916 -18.52 -17.63 5.22
N SER A 917 -17.55 -18.07 4.42
CA SER A 917 -17.77 -18.81 3.18
C SER A 917 -18.38 -20.20 3.46
N ASP A 918 -19.04 -20.81 2.48
CA ASP A 918 -19.56 -22.18 2.65
C ASP A 918 -18.43 -23.21 2.81
N ALA A 919 -17.27 -22.95 2.18
CA ALA A 919 -16.07 -23.78 2.34
C ALA A 919 -15.60 -23.78 3.79
N PHE A 920 -15.48 -22.60 4.41
CA PHE A 920 -15.13 -22.49 5.83
C PHE A 920 -16.18 -23.16 6.72
N LEU A 921 -17.46 -22.86 6.50
CA LEU A 921 -18.54 -23.38 7.33
C LEU A 921 -18.55 -24.92 7.35
N ASN A 922 -18.38 -25.55 6.18
CA ASN A 922 -18.35 -27.00 6.07
C ASN A 922 -17.11 -27.62 6.75
N GLU A 923 -15.94 -27.02 6.56
CA GLU A 923 -14.69 -27.53 7.16
C GLU A 923 -14.63 -27.29 8.68
N ALA A 924 -15.08 -26.12 9.15
CA ALA A 924 -15.17 -25.81 10.58
C ALA A 924 -16.15 -26.76 11.28
N LEU A 925 -17.31 -27.06 10.69
CA LEU A 925 -18.24 -28.07 11.21
C LEU A 925 -17.60 -29.47 11.25
N ALA A 926 -16.85 -29.85 10.22
CA ALA A 926 -16.12 -31.12 10.22
C ALA A 926 -15.01 -31.16 11.30
N TYR A 927 -14.33 -30.04 11.52
CA TYR A 927 -13.28 -29.91 12.54
C TYR A 927 -13.82 -30.04 13.97
N LEU A 928 -15.03 -29.53 14.25
CA LEU A 928 -15.66 -29.67 15.59
C LEU A 928 -15.88 -31.13 16.00
N ALA A 929 -16.02 -32.05 15.05
CA ALA A 929 -16.20 -33.47 15.34
C ALA A 929 -14.91 -34.13 15.88
N ALA A 930 -13.74 -33.61 15.50
CA ALA A 930 -12.43 -34.10 15.93
C ALA A 930 -11.37 -32.97 15.95
N PRO A 931 -11.40 -32.06 16.94
CA PRO A 931 -10.39 -31.01 17.07
C PRO A 931 -8.98 -31.62 17.25
N GLN A 932 -7.97 -31.00 16.65
CA GLN A 932 -6.59 -31.46 16.79
C GLN A 932 -6.06 -31.21 18.20
N GLU A 933 -5.37 -32.21 18.75
CA GLU A 933 -4.77 -32.12 20.08
C GLU A 933 -3.59 -31.13 20.05
N GLY A 934 -3.55 -30.21 21.03
CA GLY A 934 -2.53 -29.14 21.09
C GLY A 934 -2.84 -27.89 20.27
N ALA A 935 -3.99 -27.83 19.58
CA ALA A 935 -4.47 -26.65 18.88
C ALA A 935 -5.67 -25.99 19.60
N THR A 936 -5.59 -24.68 19.83
CA THR A 936 -6.72 -23.83 20.28
C THR A 936 -7.23 -23.03 19.10
N VAL A 937 -8.51 -23.20 18.73
CA VAL A 937 -9.13 -22.44 17.63
C VAL A 937 -10.13 -21.43 18.21
N ILE A 938 -9.85 -20.14 18.01
CA ILE A 938 -10.74 -19.04 18.38
C ILE A 938 -11.62 -18.69 17.18
N LEU A 939 -12.93 -18.65 17.37
CA LEU A 939 -13.92 -18.28 16.37
C LEU A 939 -14.59 -16.96 16.80
N ARG A 940 -14.33 -15.87 16.08
CA ARG A 940 -14.92 -14.55 16.37
C ARG A 940 -16.18 -14.32 15.53
N HIS A 941 -17.31 -14.14 16.22
CA HIS A 941 -18.60 -13.87 15.58
C HIS A 941 -19.30 -12.65 16.23
N THR A 942 -19.47 -11.57 15.49
CA THR A 942 -20.03 -10.30 16.03
C THR A 942 -21.53 -10.38 16.33
N GLY A 943 -22.25 -11.35 15.74
CA GLY A 943 -23.70 -11.47 15.90
C GLY A 943 -24.48 -10.49 15.03
N ALA A 944 -23.80 -9.78 14.12
CA ALA A 944 -24.41 -8.83 13.19
C ALA A 944 -25.26 -9.51 12.10
N THR A 945 -24.98 -10.79 11.77
CA THR A 945 -25.71 -11.54 10.73
C THR A 945 -26.14 -12.93 11.24
N VAL A 946 -26.96 -13.62 10.43
CA VAL A 946 -27.40 -15.02 10.67
C VAL A 946 -26.42 -16.04 10.04
N ARG A 947 -25.47 -15.60 9.20
CA ARG A 947 -24.48 -16.47 8.55
C ARG A 947 -23.49 -16.97 9.61
N GLY A 948 -23.08 -18.24 9.52
CA GLY A 948 -22.29 -18.89 10.57
C GLY A 948 -23.11 -19.39 11.77
N LYS A 949 -24.40 -19.06 11.88
CA LYS A 949 -25.28 -19.53 12.98
C LYS A 949 -25.27 -21.04 13.17
N LYS A 950 -25.23 -21.83 12.09
CA LYS A 950 -25.14 -23.30 12.18
C LYS A 950 -23.90 -23.77 12.95
N LEU A 951 -22.76 -23.10 12.75
CA LEU A 951 -21.52 -23.37 13.48
C LEU A 951 -21.63 -22.96 14.94
N LEU A 952 -22.22 -21.79 15.22
CA LEU A 952 -22.46 -21.32 16.60
C LEU A 952 -23.38 -22.28 17.36
N ASP A 953 -24.46 -22.74 16.72
CA ASP A 953 -25.41 -23.67 17.32
C ASP A 953 -24.76 -25.04 17.61
N ALA A 954 -23.89 -25.53 16.71
CA ALA A 954 -23.10 -26.75 16.92
C ALA A 954 -22.13 -26.62 18.12
N ILE A 955 -21.36 -25.53 18.18
CA ILE A 955 -20.45 -25.24 19.30
C ILE A 955 -21.22 -25.12 20.61
N ARG A 956 -22.32 -24.37 20.61
CA ARG A 956 -23.19 -24.21 21.78
C ARG A 956 -23.89 -25.49 22.19
N ALA A 957 -24.07 -26.45 21.29
CA ALA A 957 -24.58 -27.78 21.62
C ALA A 957 -23.53 -28.68 22.29
N GLY A 958 -22.25 -28.26 22.31
CA GLY A 958 -21.15 -28.98 22.95
C GLY A 958 -20.18 -29.65 21.97
N GLU A 959 -20.37 -29.50 20.65
CA GLU A 959 -19.43 -30.04 19.65
C GLU A 959 -18.09 -29.30 19.73
N GLY A 960 -16.98 -30.05 19.69
CA GLY A 960 -15.62 -29.51 19.78
C GLY A 960 -15.10 -29.19 21.19
N GLY A 961 -15.90 -29.42 22.26
CA GLY A 961 -15.42 -29.30 23.65
C GLY A 961 -14.96 -27.89 24.05
N GLY A 962 -15.62 -26.86 23.51
CA GLY A 962 -15.21 -25.47 23.64
C GLY A 962 -15.84 -24.66 24.76
N VAL A 963 -15.45 -23.38 24.84
CA VAL A 963 -16.05 -22.36 25.73
C VAL A 963 -16.55 -21.17 24.91
N GLU A 964 -17.53 -20.44 25.43
CA GLU A 964 -18.03 -19.21 24.80
C GLU A 964 -17.68 -17.99 25.66
N VAL A 965 -17.07 -16.98 25.05
CA VAL A 965 -16.78 -15.69 25.68
C VAL A 965 -17.73 -14.64 25.08
N ALA A 966 -18.70 -14.20 25.87
CA ALA A 966 -19.73 -13.26 25.42
C ALA A 966 -19.27 -11.79 25.60
N CYS A 967 -19.36 -11.03 24.51
CA CYS A 967 -18.99 -9.62 24.36
C CYS A 967 -20.23 -8.80 23.92
N PRO A 968 -21.22 -8.60 24.80
CA PRO A 968 -22.47 -7.92 24.46
C PRO A 968 -22.27 -6.42 24.21
N ALA A 969 -23.13 -5.82 23.39
CA ALA A 969 -23.09 -4.38 23.11
C ALA A 969 -23.26 -3.53 24.38
N ILE A 970 -22.41 -2.52 24.55
CA ILE A 970 -22.49 -1.56 25.65
C ILE A 970 -23.17 -0.28 25.14
N LYS A 971 -24.51 -0.22 25.27
CA LYS A 971 -25.33 0.86 24.68
C LYS A 971 -25.81 1.93 25.66
N ARG A 972 -25.92 1.58 26.95
CA ARG A 972 -26.46 2.49 27.97
C ARG A 972 -25.32 3.23 28.63
N ASP A 973 -25.55 4.50 28.97
CA ASP A 973 -24.57 5.32 29.68
C ASP A 973 -24.18 4.72 31.03
N SER A 974 -25.10 4.00 31.69
CA SER A 974 -24.80 3.22 32.89
C SER A 974 -23.79 2.11 32.63
N ASP A 975 -23.90 1.41 31.50
CA ASP A 975 -23.00 0.31 31.15
C ASP A 975 -21.61 0.85 30.75
N ARG A 976 -21.53 2.04 30.12
CA ARG A 976 -20.27 2.75 29.84
C ARG A 976 -19.61 3.26 31.12
N PHE A 977 -20.42 3.75 32.05
CA PHE A 977 -19.95 4.19 33.36
C PHE A 977 -19.36 3.03 34.16
N ASP A 978 -20.06 1.89 34.19
CA ASP A 978 -19.58 0.66 34.84
C ASP A 978 -18.32 0.13 34.14
N PHE A 979 -18.29 0.14 32.80
CA PHE A 979 -17.09 -0.24 32.03
C PHE A 979 -15.87 0.60 32.42
N ALA A 980 -15.98 1.93 32.40
CA ALA A 980 -14.89 2.83 32.74
C ALA A 980 -14.51 2.73 34.23
N ALA A 981 -15.48 2.61 35.14
CA ALA A 981 -15.23 2.39 36.56
C ALA A 981 -14.38 1.13 36.78
N ASP A 982 -14.74 0.05 36.11
CA ASP A 982 -14.03 -1.23 36.19
C ASP A 982 -12.61 -1.13 35.62
N GLU A 983 -12.36 -0.37 34.54
CA GLU A 983 -11.00 -0.16 34.00
C GLU A 983 -10.05 0.39 35.08
N PHE A 984 -10.50 1.42 35.80
CA PHE A 984 -9.73 2.00 36.89
C PHE A 984 -9.61 1.03 38.08
N ALA A 985 -10.67 0.28 38.40
CA ALA A 985 -10.65 -0.71 39.47
C ALA A 985 -9.65 -1.84 39.21
N THR A 986 -9.62 -2.38 37.98
CA THR A 986 -8.65 -3.41 37.55
C THR A 986 -7.21 -2.90 37.65
N ALA A 987 -6.97 -1.64 37.25
CA ALA A 987 -5.67 -0.99 37.40
C ALA A 987 -5.35 -0.54 38.84
N ARG A 988 -6.24 -0.81 39.81
CA ARG A 988 -6.14 -0.37 41.21
C ARG A 988 -5.96 1.15 41.36
N LYS A 989 -6.56 1.94 40.46
CA LYS A 989 -6.57 3.41 40.44
C LYS A 989 -7.91 3.92 40.97
N ARG A 990 -7.88 4.96 41.82
CA ARG A 990 -9.11 5.61 42.31
C ARG A 990 -9.46 6.79 41.41
N ILE A 991 -10.73 6.89 41.03
CA ILE A 991 -11.28 8.01 40.27
C ILE A 991 -12.46 8.62 41.02
N ALA A 992 -12.50 9.95 41.11
CA ALA A 992 -13.62 10.66 41.72
C ALA A 992 -14.89 10.47 40.87
N PRO A 993 -16.08 10.30 41.47
CA PRO A 993 -17.32 10.09 40.70
C PRO A 993 -17.67 11.21 39.71
N ALA A 994 -17.25 12.45 40.00
CA ALA A 994 -17.43 13.58 39.08
C ALA A 994 -16.46 13.48 37.88
N ALA A 995 -15.20 13.10 38.14
CA ALA A 995 -14.18 12.87 37.11
C ALA A 995 -14.58 11.73 36.16
N LEU A 996 -15.11 10.64 36.71
CA LEU A 996 -15.59 9.50 35.92
C LEU A 996 -16.79 9.90 35.05
N ARG A 997 -17.73 10.70 35.57
CA ARG A 997 -18.84 11.24 34.78
C ARG A 997 -18.36 12.15 33.66
N ALA A 998 -17.43 13.06 33.95
CA ALA A 998 -16.85 13.95 32.94
C ALA A 998 -16.13 13.16 31.84
N LEU A 999 -15.37 12.12 32.21
CA LEU A 999 -14.67 11.26 31.28
C LEU A 999 -15.63 10.48 30.38
N VAL A 1000 -16.62 9.80 30.95
CA VAL A 1000 -17.63 9.04 30.17
C VAL A 1000 -18.43 9.97 29.27
N SER A 1001 -18.72 11.19 29.72
CA SER A 1001 -19.41 12.20 28.91
C SER A 1001 -18.56 12.72 27.75
N ALA A 1002 -17.23 12.80 27.90
CA ALA A 1002 -16.33 13.24 26.84
C ALA A 1002 -16.18 12.20 25.71
N PHE A 1003 -16.51 10.93 25.98
CA PHE A 1003 -16.37 9.80 25.06
C PHE A 1003 -17.68 9.00 24.94
N ALA A 1004 -18.82 9.68 24.94
CA ALA A 1004 -20.14 9.04 24.99
C ALA A 1004 -20.46 8.20 23.73
N ASP A 1005 -19.89 8.59 22.58
CA ASP A 1005 -20.20 8.02 21.28
C ASP A 1005 -19.24 6.89 20.84
N ASP A 1006 -18.08 6.75 21.48
CA ASP A 1006 -17.09 5.72 21.15
C ASP A 1006 -16.49 5.06 22.40
N LEU A 1007 -16.79 3.76 22.58
CA LEU A 1007 -16.29 2.97 23.70
C LEU A 1007 -14.78 2.66 23.58
N THR A 1008 -14.27 2.57 22.36
CA THR A 1008 -12.85 2.37 22.07
C THR A 1008 -12.05 3.58 22.51
N GLU A 1009 -12.53 4.79 22.19
CA GLU A 1009 -11.91 6.02 22.68
C GLU A 1009 -12.04 6.16 24.19
N LEU A 1010 -13.19 5.82 24.79
CA LEU A 1010 -13.34 5.81 26.25
C LEU A 1010 -12.33 4.85 26.90
N ALA A 1011 -12.14 3.66 26.35
CA ALA A 1011 -11.17 2.68 26.83
C ALA A 1011 -9.73 3.21 26.71
N ALA A 1012 -9.37 3.81 25.57
CA ALA A 1012 -8.07 4.43 25.37
C ALA A 1012 -7.83 5.59 26.36
N ALA A 1013 -8.84 6.43 26.58
CA ALA A 1013 -8.77 7.55 27.51
C ALA A 1013 -8.61 7.09 28.96
N CYS A 1014 -9.29 5.99 29.35
CA CYS A 1014 -9.10 5.36 30.65
C CYS A 1014 -7.65 4.86 30.81
N GLN A 1015 -7.11 4.15 29.83
CA GLN A 1015 -5.74 3.62 29.86
C GLN A 1015 -4.67 4.72 29.88
N GLN A 1016 -4.91 5.82 29.15
CA GLN A 1016 -4.06 6.99 29.18
C GLN A 1016 -4.05 7.64 30.56
N LEU A 1017 -5.22 7.87 31.19
CA LEU A 1017 -5.28 8.42 32.55
C LEU A 1017 -4.66 7.49 33.60
N ILE A 1018 -4.84 6.18 33.44
CA ILE A 1018 -4.19 5.16 34.30
C ILE A 1018 -2.66 5.30 34.21
N SER A 1019 -2.12 5.53 33.00
CA SER A 1019 -0.68 5.57 32.74
C SER A 1019 -0.04 6.91 33.12
N ASP A 1020 -0.68 8.02 32.76
CA ASP A 1020 -0.07 9.35 32.78
C ASP A 1020 -0.19 10.05 34.14
N VAL A 1021 -1.20 9.70 34.96
CA VAL A 1021 -1.51 10.43 36.19
C VAL A 1021 -1.08 9.62 37.43
N PRO A 1022 -0.03 10.03 38.15
CA PRO A 1022 0.29 9.43 39.44
C PRO A 1022 -0.74 9.86 40.51
N GLY A 1023 -1.39 8.90 41.17
CA GLY A 1023 -2.34 9.14 42.27
C GLY A 1023 -3.82 9.06 41.87
N ASP A 1024 -4.67 9.71 42.66
CA ASP A 1024 -6.13 9.68 42.49
C ASP A 1024 -6.58 10.66 41.38
N LEU A 1025 -7.52 10.23 40.55
CA LEU A 1025 -8.03 11.01 39.42
C LEU A 1025 -9.17 11.94 39.85
N THR A 1026 -8.97 13.25 39.67
CA THR A 1026 -9.94 14.30 39.97
C THR A 1026 -10.56 14.88 38.70
N GLU A 1027 -11.69 15.59 38.83
CA GLU A 1027 -12.40 16.20 37.70
C GLU A 1027 -11.52 17.20 36.93
N GLN A 1028 -10.74 18.01 37.66
CA GLN A 1028 -9.78 18.96 37.08
C GLN A 1028 -8.69 18.28 36.23
N ILE A 1029 -8.31 17.04 36.56
CA ILE A 1029 -7.33 16.29 35.78
C ILE A 1029 -7.95 15.81 34.47
N VAL A 1030 -9.18 15.29 34.52
CA VAL A 1030 -9.93 14.90 33.31
C VAL A 1030 -10.16 16.11 32.41
N GLU A 1031 -10.51 17.26 32.98
CA GLU A 1031 -10.68 18.52 32.24
C GLU A 1031 -9.35 19.06 31.69
N ARG A 1032 -8.22 18.86 32.36
CA ARG A 1032 -6.91 19.22 31.82
C ARG A 1032 -6.51 18.35 30.62
N TYR A 1033 -6.80 17.06 30.66
CA TYR A 1033 -6.44 16.11 29.59
C TYR A 1033 -7.42 16.15 28.42
N TYR A 1034 -8.72 16.31 28.72
CA TYR A 1034 -9.80 16.16 27.74
C TYR A 1034 -10.81 17.31 27.74
N GLY A 1035 -10.56 18.41 28.46
CA GLY A 1035 -11.48 19.55 28.53
C GLY A 1035 -11.66 20.29 27.21
N GLY A 1036 -10.68 20.25 26.30
CA GLY A 1036 -10.82 20.74 24.92
C GLY A 1036 -11.53 19.76 23.98
N ARG A 1037 -11.65 18.50 24.41
CA ARG A 1037 -12.30 17.37 23.72
C ARG A 1037 -13.73 17.13 24.17
N VAL A 1038 -14.28 17.99 25.03
CA VAL A 1038 -15.73 18.14 25.08
C VAL A 1038 -16.11 18.67 23.71
N GLU A 1039 -16.35 17.76 22.77
CA GLU A 1039 -16.89 18.08 21.47
C GLU A 1039 -18.08 18.98 21.75
N THR A 1040 -17.96 20.25 21.36
CA THR A 1040 -19.07 21.16 21.51
C THR A 1040 -20.03 20.76 20.42
N SER A 1041 -20.87 19.76 20.73
CA SER A 1041 -21.82 19.21 19.80
C SER A 1041 -22.65 20.36 19.22
N ALA A 1042 -23.12 20.21 17.99
CA ALA A 1042 -24.01 21.20 17.39
C ALA A 1042 -25.22 21.54 18.28
N PHE A 1043 -25.59 20.63 19.19
CA PHE A 1043 -26.60 20.83 20.21
C PHE A 1043 -26.17 21.76 21.35
N ALA A 1044 -24.89 21.74 21.77
CA ALA A 1044 -24.35 22.63 22.81
C ALA A 1044 -24.28 24.10 22.34
N VAL A 1045 -23.90 24.33 21.08
CA VAL A 1045 -23.96 25.66 20.44
C VAL A 1045 -25.39 26.17 20.42
N ALA A 1046 -26.34 25.30 20.00
CA ALA A 1046 -27.76 25.63 19.96
C ALA A 1046 -28.34 25.93 21.36
N ASP A 1047 -28.01 25.12 22.36
CA ASP A 1047 -28.51 25.27 23.74
C ASP A 1047 -28.01 26.57 24.37
N THR A 1048 -26.76 26.93 24.12
CA THR A 1048 -26.15 28.17 24.63
C THR A 1048 -26.72 29.40 23.94
N ALA A 1049 -26.96 29.33 22.63
CA ALA A 1049 -27.61 30.38 21.87
C ALA A 1049 -29.07 30.59 22.30
N ILE A 1050 -29.87 29.52 22.43
CA ILE A 1050 -31.29 29.60 22.81
C ILE A 1050 -31.47 30.16 24.24
N ALA A 1051 -30.53 29.83 25.13
CA ALA A 1051 -30.48 30.34 26.49
C ALA A 1051 -30.11 31.84 26.59
N GLY A 1052 -29.77 32.50 25.47
CA GLY A 1052 -29.44 33.93 25.42
C GLY A 1052 -28.03 34.28 25.88
N ARG A 1053 -27.12 33.30 26.01
CA ARG A 1053 -25.74 33.53 26.42
C ARG A 1053 -24.87 33.81 25.20
N TYR A 1054 -24.94 35.03 24.67
CA TYR A 1054 -24.30 35.41 23.41
C TYR A 1054 -22.78 35.15 23.37
N GLY A 1055 -22.03 35.60 24.38
CA GLY A 1055 -20.58 35.40 24.43
C GLY A 1055 -20.18 33.92 24.44
N ASP A 1056 -20.80 33.14 25.33
CA ASP A 1056 -20.57 31.69 25.42
C ASP A 1056 -20.97 30.97 24.14
N ALA A 1057 -22.06 31.39 23.49
CA ALA A 1057 -22.55 30.79 22.24
C ALA A 1057 -21.58 31.04 21.07
N LEU A 1058 -20.96 32.22 21.01
CA LEU A 1058 -19.93 32.51 20.00
C LEU A 1058 -18.63 31.76 20.27
N VAL A 1059 -18.20 31.65 21.54
CA VAL A 1059 -17.03 30.84 21.90
C VAL A 1059 -17.27 29.38 21.57
N ALA A 1060 -18.44 28.84 21.93
CA ALA A 1060 -18.86 27.48 21.60
C ALA A 1060 -18.92 27.23 20.08
N LEU A 1061 -19.47 28.19 19.31
CA LEU A 1061 -19.50 28.11 17.85
C LEU A 1061 -18.09 28.10 17.25
N ARG A 1062 -17.21 29.00 17.68
CA ARG A 1062 -15.83 29.08 17.18
C ARG A 1062 -15.01 27.86 17.57
N HIS A 1063 -15.21 27.32 18.76
CA HIS A 1063 -14.57 26.07 19.19
C HIS A 1063 -15.05 24.88 18.35
N ALA A 1064 -16.35 24.78 18.08
CA ALA A 1064 -16.90 23.74 17.22
C ALA A 1064 -16.32 23.82 15.80
N LEU A 1065 -16.26 25.01 15.19
CA LEU A 1065 -15.69 25.22 13.86
C LEU A 1065 -14.18 24.95 13.81
N ALA A 1066 -13.42 25.41 14.82
CA ALA A 1066 -11.98 25.15 14.92
C ALA A 1066 -11.65 23.66 15.13
N SER A 1067 -12.59 22.89 15.68
CA SER A 1067 -12.49 21.43 15.85
C SER A 1067 -12.96 20.65 14.61
N GLY A 1068 -13.26 21.32 13.50
CA GLY A 1068 -13.66 20.69 12.23
C GLY A 1068 -15.16 20.40 12.11
N ALA A 1069 -16.02 20.93 12.99
CA ALA A 1069 -17.46 20.73 12.86
C ALA A 1069 -17.99 21.42 11.59
N ASP A 1070 -18.70 20.65 10.76
CA ASP A 1070 -19.26 21.17 9.52
C ASP A 1070 -20.40 22.20 9.80
N PRO A 1071 -20.39 23.36 9.13
CA PRO A 1071 -21.45 24.38 9.24
C PRO A 1071 -22.88 23.89 8.97
N VAL A 1072 -23.07 22.92 8.08
CA VAL A 1072 -24.38 22.42 7.64
C VAL A 1072 -25.08 21.62 8.78
N PRO A 1073 -24.45 20.62 9.41
CA PRO A 1073 -24.96 19.99 10.62
C PRO A 1073 -25.24 20.97 11.78
N LEU A 1074 -24.42 22.02 11.94
CA LEU A 1074 -24.60 23.05 12.97
C LEU A 1074 -25.93 23.81 12.79
N VAL A 1075 -26.20 24.31 11.58
CA VAL A 1075 -27.48 24.95 11.27
C VAL A 1075 -28.64 23.97 11.43
N ALA A 1076 -28.49 22.72 10.99
CA ALA A 1076 -29.54 21.71 11.06
C ALA A 1076 -29.96 21.40 12.52
N ALA A 1077 -28.99 21.30 13.44
CA ALA A 1077 -29.25 21.07 14.86
C ALA A 1077 -29.98 22.25 15.51
N ILE A 1078 -29.53 23.48 15.24
CA ILE A 1078 -30.17 24.71 15.71
C ILE A 1078 -31.61 24.82 15.16
N ALA A 1079 -31.80 24.59 13.86
CA ALA A 1079 -33.11 24.65 13.21
C ALA A 1079 -34.07 23.56 13.72
N SER A 1080 -33.57 22.38 14.08
CA SER A 1080 -34.37 21.29 14.64
C SER A 1080 -34.93 21.66 16.03
N LYS A 1081 -34.11 22.29 16.88
CA LYS A 1081 -34.53 22.78 18.20
C LYS A 1081 -35.56 23.91 18.08
N LEU A 1082 -35.31 24.91 17.23
CA LEU A 1082 -36.25 26.02 17.00
C LEU A 1082 -37.61 25.52 16.49
N ARG A 1083 -37.63 24.54 15.57
CA ARG A 1083 -38.86 23.90 15.09
C ARG A 1083 -39.60 23.15 16.21
N THR A 1084 -38.86 22.48 17.09
CA THR A 1084 -39.46 21.77 18.23
C THR A 1084 -40.07 22.76 19.22
N MET A 1085 -39.39 23.86 19.53
CA MET A 1085 -39.93 24.97 20.33
C MET A 1085 -41.20 25.55 19.70
N ALA A 1086 -41.20 25.81 18.39
CA ALA A 1086 -42.38 26.34 17.69
C ALA A 1086 -43.58 25.38 17.69
N ARG A 1087 -43.36 24.07 17.58
CA ARG A 1087 -44.43 23.06 17.65
C ARG A 1087 -45.07 22.96 19.05
N VAL A 1088 -44.31 23.31 20.09
CA VAL A 1088 -44.73 23.24 21.49
C VAL A 1088 -45.28 24.58 21.99
N ALA A 1089 -44.90 25.69 21.37
CA ALA A 1089 -45.34 27.04 21.70
C ALA A 1089 -46.88 27.15 21.67
N GLY A 1090 -47.45 27.82 22.68
CA GLY A 1090 -48.89 28.09 22.75
C GLY A 1090 -49.79 26.92 23.18
N SER A 1091 -49.27 25.69 23.34
CA SER A 1091 -50.09 24.53 23.77
C SER A 1091 -50.22 24.42 25.29
N ARG A 1092 -51.47 24.25 25.77
CA ARG A 1092 -51.83 24.03 27.19
C ARG A 1092 -52.00 22.54 27.57
N GLU A 1093 -51.71 21.61 26.67
CA GLU A 1093 -51.86 20.16 26.89
C GLU A 1093 -50.82 19.60 27.88
N SER A 1094 -51.01 18.39 28.41
CA SER A 1094 -49.96 17.71 29.18
C SER A 1094 -48.81 17.27 28.25
N SER A 1095 -47.57 17.22 28.77
CA SER A 1095 -46.39 16.91 27.95
C SER A 1095 -46.48 15.54 27.28
N GLN A 1096 -47.13 14.56 27.94
CA GLN A 1096 -47.34 13.22 27.41
C GLN A 1096 -48.36 13.17 26.26
N ALA A 1097 -49.46 13.93 26.37
CA ALA A 1097 -50.45 14.04 25.29
C ALA A 1097 -49.87 14.75 24.07
N LEU A 1098 -49.10 15.81 24.31
CA LEU A 1098 -48.46 16.59 23.26
C LEU A 1098 -47.33 15.82 22.58
N ALA A 1099 -46.57 15.02 23.33
CA ALA A 1099 -45.53 14.12 22.83
C ALA A 1099 -46.11 13.08 21.85
N ALA A 1100 -47.20 12.41 22.25
CA ALA A 1100 -47.90 11.44 21.40
C ALA A 1100 -48.45 12.07 20.11
N ARG A 1101 -49.02 13.29 20.19
CA ARG A 1101 -49.57 14.00 19.02
C ARG A 1101 -48.50 14.48 18.05
N LEU A 1102 -47.35 14.92 18.55
CA LEU A 1102 -46.26 15.49 17.74
C LEU A 1102 -45.22 14.46 17.31
N GLY A 1103 -45.35 13.19 17.73
CA GLY A 1103 -44.35 12.15 17.50
C GLY A 1103 -43.02 12.41 18.22
N LEU A 1104 -43.08 13.09 19.37
CA LEU A 1104 -41.93 13.42 20.22
C LEU A 1104 -41.90 12.53 21.46
N LYS A 1105 -40.75 12.45 22.14
CA LYS A 1105 -40.66 11.84 23.48
C LYS A 1105 -41.03 12.87 24.55
N ASP A 1106 -41.62 12.42 25.67
CA ASP A 1106 -42.08 13.27 26.78
C ASP A 1106 -41.01 14.30 27.22
N TRP A 1107 -39.77 13.84 27.39
CA TRP A 1107 -38.66 14.70 27.82
C TRP A 1107 -38.29 15.80 26.80
N GLN A 1108 -38.56 15.60 25.50
CA GLN A 1108 -38.29 16.60 24.46
C GLN A 1108 -39.30 17.73 24.53
N VAL A 1109 -40.56 17.41 24.84
CA VAL A 1109 -41.62 18.41 25.07
C VAL A 1109 -41.32 19.22 26.33
N ASP A 1110 -40.93 18.55 27.42
CA ASP A 1110 -40.56 19.23 28.67
C ASP A 1110 -39.32 20.12 28.53
N ARG A 1111 -38.34 19.72 27.71
CA ARG A 1111 -37.18 20.55 27.38
C ARG A 1111 -37.59 21.77 26.55
N ALA A 1112 -38.35 21.57 25.47
CA ALA A 1112 -38.82 22.67 24.62
C ALA A 1112 -39.67 23.70 25.38
N ARG A 1113 -40.49 23.27 26.36
CA ARG A 1113 -41.24 24.19 27.23
C ARG A 1113 -40.36 25.05 28.10
N ARG A 1114 -39.25 24.51 28.62
CA ARG A 1114 -38.26 25.28 29.38
C ARG A 1114 -37.52 26.28 28.49
N ASP A 1115 -37.14 25.84 27.30
CA ASP A 1115 -36.37 26.65 26.34
C ASP A 1115 -37.21 27.81 25.76
N LEU A 1116 -38.55 27.69 25.75
CA LEU A 1116 -39.47 28.77 25.36
C LEU A 1116 -39.53 29.94 26.37
N SER A 1117 -38.92 29.80 27.54
CA SER A 1117 -38.90 30.87 28.55
C SER A 1117 -38.19 32.14 28.01
N GLY A 1118 -38.95 33.23 27.93
CA GLY A 1118 -38.47 34.51 27.39
C GLY A 1118 -38.52 34.63 25.85
N TRP A 1119 -39.08 33.65 25.15
CA TRP A 1119 -39.37 33.73 23.72
C TRP A 1119 -40.82 34.18 23.49
N ASN A 1120 -41.04 34.98 22.45
CA ASN A 1120 -42.38 35.32 21.95
C ASN A 1120 -42.52 34.90 20.48
N GLU A 1121 -43.73 34.99 19.93
CA GLU A 1121 -44.00 34.57 18.54
C GLU A 1121 -43.12 35.30 17.53
N THR A 1122 -42.89 36.61 17.74
CA THR A 1122 -42.07 37.45 16.86
C THR A 1122 -40.59 37.05 16.89
N SER A 1123 -40.01 36.86 18.09
CA SER A 1123 -38.60 36.50 18.24
C SER A 1123 -38.33 35.06 17.76
N LEU A 1124 -39.28 34.15 17.98
CA LEU A 1124 -39.18 32.77 17.51
C LEU A 1124 -39.31 32.67 15.99
N GLY A 1125 -40.25 33.41 15.40
CA GLY A 1125 -40.40 33.51 13.94
C GLY A 1125 -39.14 34.08 13.27
N MET A 1126 -38.58 35.14 13.84
CA MET A 1126 -37.31 35.73 13.38
C MET A 1126 -36.16 34.72 13.41
N ALA A 1127 -35.99 33.99 14.53
CA ALA A 1127 -34.95 32.97 14.65
C ALA A 1127 -35.10 31.84 13.63
N ILE A 1128 -36.34 31.42 13.32
CA ILE A 1128 -36.61 30.41 12.30
C ILE A 1128 -36.27 30.93 10.90
N MET A 1129 -36.61 32.18 10.58
CA MET A 1129 -36.24 32.81 9.31
C MET A 1129 -34.71 32.96 9.19
N ALA A 1130 -34.04 33.36 10.26
CA ALA A 1130 -32.58 33.43 10.30
C ALA A 1130 -31.94 32.04 10.12
N ALA A 1131 -32.50 30.99 10.72
CA ALA A 1131 -32.02 29.62 10.54
C ALA A 1131 -32.23 29.12 9.11
N ALA A 1132 -33.34 29.47 8.46
CA ALA A 1132 -33.60 29.15 7.06
C ALA A 1132 -32.64 29.89 6.10
N GLN A 1133 -32.36 31.18 6.37
CA GLN A 1133 -31.37 31.94 5.60
C GLN A 1133 -29.96 31.38 5.81
N ALA A 1134 -29.59 31.05 7.05
CA ALA A 1134 -28.31 30.43 7.35
C ALA A 1134 -28.16 29.07 6.67
N ASP A 1135 -29.23 28.25 6.60
CA ASP A 1135 -29.22 26.95 5.92
C ASP A 1135 -28.94 27.10 4.42
N ALA A 1136 -29.52 28.12 3.78
CA ALA A 1136 -29.22 28.45 2.39
C ALA A 1136 -27.77 28.95 2.23
N ASP A 1137 -27.33 29.83 3.12
CA ASP A 1137 -26.00 30.44 3.08
C ASP A 1137 -24.87 29.43 3.24
N VAL A 1138 -24.99 28.51 4.23
CA VAL A 1138 -23.99 27.46 4.46
C VAL A 1138 -24.01 26.38 3.37
N LYS A 1139 -25.12 26.25 2.63
CA LYS A 1139 -25.23 25.38 1.44
C LYS A 1139 -24.85 26.07 0.13
N GLY A 1140 -24.18 27.21 0.21
CA GLY A 1140 -23.54 27.87 -0.93
C GLY A 1140 -24.17 29.19 -1.38
N ALA A 1141 -25.20 29.72 -0.68
CA ALA A 1141 -25.72 31.06 -0.98
C ALA A 1141 -24.84 32.21 -0.44
N SER A 1142 -23.88 31.91 0.46
CA SER A 1142 -22.87 32.86 0.98
C SER A 1142 -21.46 32.42 0.63
N ARG A 1143 -20.53 33.38 0.50
CA ARG A 1143 -19.08 33.12 0.36
C ARG A 1143 -18.39 32.84 1.71
N ASP A 1144 -19.07 33.17 2.81
CA ASP A 1144 -18.57 32.97 4.18
C ASP A 1144 -19.65 32.24 5.02
N PRO A 1145 -19.54 30.90 5.14
CA PRO A 1145 -20.47 30.09 5.93
C PRO A 1145 -20.28 30.28 7.44
N VAL A 1146 -19.08 30.68 7.87
CA VAL A 1146 -18.77 30.95 9.28
C VAL A 1146 -19.50 32.21 9.72
N PHE A 1147 -19.44 33.28 8.92
CA PHE A 1147 -20.18 34.51 9.19
C PHE A 1147 -21.70 34.29 9.18
N ALA A 1148 -22.23 33.42 8.33
CA ALA A 1148 -23.65 33.07 8.30
C ALA A 1148 -24.10 32.40 9.62
N LEU A 1149 -23.26 31.54 10.19
CA LEU A 1149 -23.49 30.92 11.50
C LEU A 1149 -23.33 31.91 12.65
N GLU A 1150 -22.31 32.77 12.63
CA GLU A 1150 -22.15 33.82 13.64
C GLU A 1150 -23.37 34.74 13.64
N ARG A 1151 -23.88 35.11 12.46
CA ARG A 1151 -25.11 35.88 12.31
C ARG A 1151 -26.33 35.15 12.86
N LEU A 1152 -26.50 33.87 12.54
CA LEU A 1152 -27.60 33.05 13.09
C LEU A 1152 -27.56 33.00 14.61
N VAL A 1153 -26.41 32.67 15.19
CA VAL A 1153 -26.21 32.56 16.64
C VAL A 1153 -26.45 33.91 17.31
N THR A 1154 -26.02 35.01 16.68
CA THR A 1154 -26.29 36.37 17.16
C THR A 1154 -27.78 36.65 17.24
N VAL A 1155 -28.54 36.37 16.17
CA VAL A 1155 -29.99 36.60 16.14
C VAL A 1155 -30.72 35.77 17.20
N ILE A 1156 -30.32 34.51 17.40
CA ILE A 1156 -30.94 33.63 18.39
C ILE A 1156 -30.62 34.08 19.82
N ALA A 1157 -29.35 34.37 20.11
CA ALA A 1157 -28.90 34.71 21.46
C ALA A 1157 -29.36 36.11 21.91
N THR A 1158 -29.42 37.07 20.99
CA THR A 1158 -29.88 38.43 21.29
C THR A 1158 -31.40 38.58 21.15
N ARG A 1159 -32.06 37.64 20.45
CA ARG A 1159 -33.48 37.68 20.09
C ARG A 1159 -33.85 38.96 19.30
N ALA A 1160 -32.87 39.54 18.61
CA ALA A 1160 -32.98 40.79 17.88
C ALA A 1160 -32.46 40.63 16.44
N PRO A 1161 -32.86 41.51 15.50
CA PRO A 1161 -32.32 41.51 14.15
C PRO A 1161 -30.82 41.74 14.17
N TYR A 1162 -30.10 41.06 13.28
CA TYR A 1162 -28.66 41.25 13.17
C TYR A 1162 -28.34 42.69 12.73
N GLY A 1163 -27.45 43.37 13.47
CA GLY A 1163 -27.06 44.76 13.21
C GLY A 1163 -27.94 45.84 13.86
N SER A 1164 -28.81 45.45 14.81
CA SER A 1164 -29.59 46.37 15.66
C SER A 1164 -28.84 46.84 16.90
#